data_AF-A0A4W5RXQ3-F1
#
_entry.id   AF-A0A4W5RXQ3-F1
#
_cell.length_a   1.000
_cell.length_b   1.000
_cell.length_c   1.000
_cell.angle_alpha   90.00
_cell.angle_beta   90.00
_cell.angle_gamma   90.00
#
_symmetry.space_group_name_H-M   'P 1'
#
loop_
_entity.id
_entity.type
_entity.pdbx_description
1 polymer ?
#
loop_
_entity_poly.entity_id
_entity_poly.type
_entity_poly.pdbx_seq_one_letter_code
_entity_poly.pdbx_strand_id
1 'polypeptide(L)'
;MTFSDWLLVGTLLALGGSWNVIHADGGSERNCSAIPPYLPSTVVNTTLRLQALREDMSSFNVSAYIIPGTDAHLSEYIAPRDARMAFMTGFTGSAGTAVVTLNKAVLWTDSRYWVQAERQMDCNWELERDVSISSITDWLIREVSDTDNIGFDPFLFSIQTYESYSYNLVPAKLMLKSIPDNLVDRVWTDRPLIPPDNLIRLPDRVVERTWQMKVEHIRTQMTDNPYKPTAVLLSALDETAWLFNLRGNDVPYNPFFYSYTLLTLNEIWLFVHKDRVTEDLKLYLNSTCYLAHCVQLLEYEQVRVMLKNYMTTSGVKVWIGTEYTNYALYELITPEEKLLTSAYSPVLTTKAVKDETEQRILRDAHVRDAVAVIQLLMWLEKVVPEGKETEMTAAYYVNECRSKQKDSRGPSFETISASGPNAALAHYSPSNATSRKLTVDEMYLVDSGGQYLDGTTDITRTVHWGTPTDMQKEAFTRVLMGNIEISRTIFPSGTKGVNMEMLGRRALWEVGLNYGHGTGHGVGNYFGVHEWPVGFQSNNIPFREGMFTSIEPGYYKENDFGIRIEDVVVIVPAHTKYGHNYLTFETVSLVPYDRKLIDTSLMSTQQLQWLDNYYLTIRELMGAELDRQGLTEEKKWMLKHTVPFQRATDSAAISSLSLTLTALATALLHNLL
;
A
#
# COMPACT_ATOMS: atom_id res chain seq x y z
N MET A 1 -74.91 27.06 30.03
CA MET A 1 -75.83 25.91 30.15
C MET A 1 -75.78 25.11 28.86
N THR A 2 -75.22 23.91 28.95
CA THR A 2 -75.51 22.65 28.22
C THR A 2 -76.07 22.62 26.79
N PHE A 3 -75.34 21.87 25.94
CA PHE A 3 -75.75 20.82 24.95
C PHE A 3 -76.90 21.13 23.97
N SER A 4 -76.60 21.38 22.69
CA SER A 4 -76.44 20.44 21.54
C SER A 4 -77.78 20.06 20.89
N ASP A 5 -77.98 20.45 19.62
CA ASP A 5 -78.24 19.54 18.48
C ASP A 5 -78.86 20.20 17.21
N TRP A 6 -78.09 20.08 16.10
CA TRP A 6 -78.45 19.75 14.70
C TRP A 6 -78.95 20.75 13.62
N LEU A 7 -78.51 20.39 12.39
CA LEU A 7 -78.94 20.71 11.00
C LEU A 7 -78.35 21.95 10.28
N LEU A 8 -77.90 21.93 9.00
CA LEU A 8 -77.60 20.89 7.99
C LEU A 8 -77.05 21.58 6.69
N VAL A 9 -76.51 20.76 5.77
CA VAL A 9 -76.31 20.94 4.31
C VAL A 9 -74.93 21.44 3.80
N GLY A 10 -74.31 20.62 2.93
CA GLY A 10 -73.66 21.16 1.72
C GLY A 10 -72.36 20.51 1.23
N THR A 11 -72.46 19.30 0.65
CA THR A 11 -71.73 18.79 -0.54
C THR A 11 -70.22 19.07 -0.75
N LEU A 12 -69.47 17.96 -0.83
CA LEU A 12 -68.12 17.81 -1.35
C LEU A 12 -67.94 18.33 -2.79
N LEU A 13 -66.79 18.95 -3.05
CA LEU A 13 -65.98 18.74 -4.26
C LEU A 13 -64.50 19.02 -3.95
N ALA A 14 -63.66 18.11 -4.45
CA ALA A 14 -62.26 17.92 -4.09
C ALA A 14 -61.32 18.91 -4.77
N LEU A 15 -60.25 19.30 -4.07
CA LEU A 15 -58.94 19.58 -4.64
C LEU A 15 -57.89 19.08 -3.65
N GLY A 16 -57.17 18.02 -4.04
CA GLY A 16 -56.11 17.40 -3.26
C GLY A 16 -54.89 18.30 -3.14
N GLY A 17 -54.48 18.57 -1.91
CA GLY A 17 -53.13 19.00 -1.57
C GLY A 17 -52.45 17.86 -0.83
N SER A 18 -51.57 17.14 -1.51
CA SER A 18 -50.65 16.19 -0.89
C SER A 18 -49.79 16.96 0.11
N TRP A 19 -49.92 16.62 1.39
CA TRP A 19 -48.93 16.98 2.40
C TRP A 19 -47.68 16.18 2.08
N ASN A 20 -46.78 16.76 1.28
CA ASN A 20 -45.41 16.29 1.18
C ASN A 20 -44.78 16.54 2.55
N VAL A 21 -44.78 15.51 3.38
CA VAL A 21 -43.74 15.34 4.39
C VAL A 21 -42.45 15.20 3.60
N ILE A 22 -41.74 16.33 3.41
CA ILE A 22 -40.35 16.32 3.00
C ILE A 22 -39.63 15.62 4.16
N HIS A 23 -39.36 14.33 4.01
CA HIS A 23 -38.25 13.73 4.72
C HIS A 23 -37.03 14.57 4.37
N ALA A 24 -36.50 15.29 5.37
CA ALA A 24 -35.18 15.86 5.27
C ALA A 24 -34.22 14.67 5.10
N ASP A 25 -33.87 14.37 3.86
CA ASP A 25 -32.69 13.60 3.55
C ASP A 25 -31.52 14.47 4.00
N GLY A 26 -31.17 14.35 5.28
CA GLY A 26 -30.08 15.10 5.90
C GLY A 26 -28.80 14.65 5.22
N GLY A 27 -28.38 15.38 4.19
CA GLY A 27 -27.18 15.07 3.42
C GLY A 27 -26.00 14.76 4.34
N SER A 28 -25.21 13.76 3.98
CA SER A 28 -24.03 13.41 4.78
C SER A 28 -22.90 14.43 4.67
N GLU A 29 -22.96 15.36 3.72
CA GLU A 29 -21.90 16.30 3.33
C GLU A 29 -22.18 17.73 3.81
N ARG A 30 -21.13 18.55 3.96
CA ARG A 30 -21.28 19.96 4.35
C ARG A 30 -22.06 20.76 3.29
N ASN A 31 -22.82 21.75 3.74
CA ASN A 31 -23.44 22.75 2.86
C ASN A 31 -23.07 24.15 3.34
N CYS A 32 -22.01 24.68 2.74
CA CYS A 32 -21.47 26.00 3.05
C CYS A 32 -22.27 27.17 2.46
N SER A 33 -23.21 26.88 1.55
CA SER A 33 -24.12 27.89 1.00
C SER A 33 -25.38 28.10 1.85
N ALA A 34 -25.65 27.22 2.81
CA ALA A 34 -26.77 27.36 3.74
C ALA A 34 -26.51 28.42 4.82
N ILE A 35 -27.58 28.99 5.41
CA ILE A 35 -27.50 29.99 6.48
C ILE A 35 -28.39 29.52 7.66
N PRO A 36 -27.80 29.03 8.78
CA PRO A 36 -26.37 28.76 8.98
C PRO A 36 -25.87 27.58 8.11
N PRO A 37 -24.56 27.51 7.84
CA PRO A 37 -23.97 26.37 7.15
C PRO A 37 -24.32 25.05 7.85
N TYR A 38 -24.61 24.01 7.07
CA TYR A 38 -24.73 22.66 7.61
C TYR A 38 -23.36 21.99 7.62
N LEU A 39 -22.93 21.49 8.78
CA LEU A 39 -21.68 20.78 8.97
C LEU A 39 -21.96 19.40 9.57
N PRO A 40 -21.51 18.29 8.92
CA PRO A 40 -21.57 16.96 9.51
C PRO A 40 -20.85 16.87 10.85
N SER A 41 -21.22 15.90 11.69
CA SER A 41 -20.58 15.69 13.00
C SER A 41 -19.10 15.29 12.91
N THR A 42 -18.64 14.89 11.72
CA THR A 42 -17.26 14.55 11.40
C THR A 42 -16.39 15.76 11.06
N VAL A 43 -16.97 16.97 10.96
CA VAL A 43 -16.23 18.19 10.61
C VAL A 43 -15.39 18.70 11.78
N VAL A 44 -14.16 19.11 11.47
CA VAL A 44 -13.27 19.80 12.42
C VAL A 44 -13.28 21.30 12.13
N ASN A 45 -13.48 22.14 13.16
CA ASN A 45 -13.35 23.60 13.01
C ASN A 45 -11.87 24.01 13.00
N THR A 46 -11.45 24.65 11.91
CA THR A 46 -10.07 25.00 11.58
C THR A 46 -9.80 26.50 11.61
N THR A 47 -10.78 27.34 11.97
CA THR A 47 -10.67 28.82 11.90
C THR A 47 -9.46 29.35 12.66
N LEU A 48 -9.25 28.92 13.91
CA LEU A 48 -8.11 29.38 14.72
C LEU A 48 -6.77 28.85 14.21
N ARG A 49 -6.74 27.64 13.63
CA ARG A 49 -5.53 27.04 13.05
C ARG A 49 -5.08 27.85 11.83
N LEU A 50 -6.02 28.21 10.95
CA LEU A 50 -5.75 29.04 9.77
C LEU A 50 -5.31 30.45 10.15
N GLN A 51 -5.94 31.06 11.16
CA GLN A 51 -5.54 32.38 11.64
C GLN A 51 -4.07 32.37 12.12
N ALA A 52 -3.72 31.43 13.01
CA ALA A 52 -2.36 31.32 13.53
C ALA A 52 -1.33 31.04 12.43
N LEU A 53 -1.66 30.18 11.46
CA LEU A 53 -0.76 29.88 10.35
C LEU A 53 -0.50 31.13 9.49
N ARG A 54 -1.53 31.94 9.22
CA ARG A 54 -1.41 33.18 8.43
C ARG A 54 -0.57 34.26 9.14
N GLU A 55 -0.65 34.32 10.47
CA GLU A 55 0.21 35.18 11.28
C GLU A 55 1.68 34.75 11.15
N ASP A 56 1.97 33.45 11.24
CA ASP A 56 3.32 32.91 11.03
C ASP A 56 3.79 33.15 9.59
N MET A 57 2.98 32.86 8.56
CA MET A 57 3.31 33.12 7.15
C MET A 57 3.76 34.57 6.91
N SER A 58 3.05 35.53 7.52
CA SER A 58 3.38 36.95 7.42
C SER A 58 4.77 37.25 8.00
N SER A 59 5.16 36.61 9.11
CA SER A 59 6.49 36.77 9.72
C SER A 59 7.62 36.20 8.85
N PHE A 60 7.32 35.23 7.98
CA PHE A 60 8.25 34.64 7.03
C PHE A 60 8.21 35.30 5.63
N ASN A 61 7.42 36.37 5.45
CA ASN A 61 7.27 37.07 4.16
C ASN A 61 6.87 36.12 3.02
N VAL A 62 5.88 35.26 3.27
CA VAL A 62 5.24 34.37 2.28
C VAL A 62 3.75 34.64 2.21
N SER A 63 3.21 34.66 0.99
CA SER A 63 1.78 34.97 0.74
C SER A 63 0.94 33.71 0.52
N ALA A 64 1.60 32.58 0.29
CA ALA A 64 1.01 31.25 0.29
C ALA A 64 1.94 30.23 0.96
N TYR A 65 1.38 29.16 1.51
CA TYR A 65 2.10 28.04 2.09
C TYR A 65 1.52 26.70 1.62
N ILE A 66 2.38 25.81 1.11
CA ILE A 66 2.00 24.49 0.60
C ILE A 66 2.24 23.42 1.67
N ILE A 67 1.22 22.59 1.91
CA ILE A 67 1.19 21.56 2.97
C ILE A 67 0.81 20.22 2.33
N PRO A 68 1.79 19.44 1.84
CA PRO A 68 1.55 18.10 1.29
C PRO A 68 1.18 17.10 2.40
N GLY A 69 0.41 16.08 2.06
CA GLY A 69 0.12 14.93 2.94
C GLY A 69 1.26 13.91 2.98
N THR A 70 2.46 14.30 3.42
CA THR A 70 3.63 13.40 3.54
C THR A 70 4.53 13.77 4.74
N ASP A 71 5.62 13.04 4.95
CA ASP A 71 6.61 13.27 6.00
C ASP A 71 8.00 13.65 5.43
N ALA A 72 8.99 13.82 6.32
CA ALA A 72 10.35 14.21 5.95
C ALA A 72 11.15 13.15 5.18
N HIS A 73 10.60 11.95 5.03
CA HIS A 73 11.19 10.80 4.34
C HIS A 73 10.36 10.38 3.13
N LEU A 74 9.34 11.17 2.78
CA LEU A 74 8.40 10.89 1.70
C LEU A 74 7.74 9.51 1.84
N SER A 75 7.46 9.12 3.08
CA SER A 75 6.82 7.85 3.40
C SER A 75 5.40 7.80 2.84
N GLU A 76 4.97 6.60 2.42
CA GLU A 76 3.60 6.36 1.99
C GLU A 76 2.61 6.42 3.15
N TYR A 77 2.91 5.67 4.22
CA TYR A 77 2.22 5.78 5.49
C TYR A 77 2.97 6.80 6.35
N ILE A 78 2.23 7.70 6.98
CA ILE A 78 2.81 8.71 7.86
C ILE A 78 2.38 8.48 9.31
N ALA A 79 3.24 8.85 10.25
CA ALA A 79 2.90 8.86 11.65
C ALA A 79 1.88 9.96 11.96
N PRO A 80 1.05 9.81 13.02
CA PRO A 80 0.08 10.85 13.42
C PRO A 80 0.70 12.23 13.63
N ARG A 81 1.97 12.31 14.07
CA ARG A 81 2.70 13.57 14.24
C ARG A 81 3.06 14.29 12.95
N ASP A 82 3.06 13.59 11.82
CA ASP A 82 3.37 14.15 10.50
C ASP A 82 2.10 14.42 9.67
N ALA A 83 0.92 14.10 10.21
CA ALA A 83 -0.39 14.35 9.58
C ALA A 83 -0.78 15.84 9.59
N ARG A 84 0.12 16.73 9.16
CA ARG A 84 -0.01 18.19 9.14
C ARG A 84 -1.16 18.66 8.27
N MET A 85 -1.33 18.05 7.09
CA MET A 85 -2.47 18.31 6.22
C MET A 85 -3.79 18.02 6.95
N ALA A 86 -3.90 16.86 7.59
CA ALA A 86 -5.09 16.46 8.34
C ALA A 86 -5.35 17.36 9.55
N PHE A 87 -4.29 17.76 10.27
CA PHE A 87 -4.41 18.75 11.34
C PHE A 87 -4.95 20.08 10.83
N MET A 88 -4.46 20.58 9.70
CA MET A 88 -4.88 21.88 9.17
C MET A 88 -6.30 21.86 8.58
N THR A 89 -6.71 20.77 7.95
CA THR A 89 -7.95 20.70 7.16
C THR A 89 -9.09 19.95 7.85
N GLY A 90 -8.79 19.07 8.80
CA GLY A 90 -9.72 18.06 9.32
C GLY A 90 -9.87 16.81 8.43
N PHE A 91 -9.38 16.86 7.18
CA PHE A 91 -9.47 15.76 6.23
C PHE A 91 -8.38 14.70 6.48
N THR A 92 -8.79 13.44 6.61
CA THR A 92 -7.93 12.32 7.04
C THR A 92 -7.61 11.31 5.94
N GLY A 93 -7.94 11.60 4.68
CA GLY A 93 -7.57 10.72 3.57
C GLY A 93 -6.07 10.70 3.33
N SER A 94 -5.55 9.60 2.77
CA SER A 94 -4.11 9.39 2.64
C SER A 94 -3.43 10.19 1.54
N ALA A 95 -4.19 10.86 0.66
CA ALA A 95 -3.65 11.65 -0.44
C ALA A 95 -4.27 13.04 -0.47
N GLY A 96 -3.42 14.06 -0.56
CA GLY A 96 -3.85 15.42 -0.82
C GLY A 96 -2.74 16.45 -0.64
N THR A 97 -3.01 17.66 -1.08
CA THR A 97 -2.16 18.83 -0.84
C THR A 97 -3.05 19.98 -0.42
N ALA A 98 -2.78 20.55 0.74
CA ALA A 98 -3.42 21.78 1.20
C ALA A 98 -2.57 22.99 0.79
N VAL A 99 -3.22 24.06 0.34
CA VAL A 99 -2.56 25.36 0.12
C VAL A 99 -3.33 26.43 0.87
N VAL A 100 -2.62 27.24 1.65
CA VAL A 100 -3.18 28.34 2.42
C VAL A 100 -2.57 29.64 1.91
N THR A 101 -3.42 30.61 1.55
CA THR A 101 -3.01 32.00 1.33
C THR A 101 -3.40 32.84 2.55
N LEU A 102 -3.04 34.12 2.54
CA LEU A 102 -3.48 35.06 3.59
C LEU A 102 -5.01 35.14 3.75
N ASN A 103 -5.77 34.78 2.71
CA ASN A 103 -7.23 34.96 2.70
C ASN A 103 -8.03 33.68 2.36
N LYS A 104 -7.43 32.69 1.68
CA LYS A 104 -8.11 31.46 1.24
C LYS A 104 -7.39 30.21 1.73
N ALA A 105 -8.06 29.07 1.70
CA ALA A 105 -7.50 27.75 1.97
C ALA A 105 -8.19 26.72 1.07
N VAL A 106 -7.40 25.87 0.41
CA VAL A 106 -7.90 24.92 -0.58
C VAL A 106 -7.19 23.58 -0.41
N LEU A 107 -7.94 22.50 -0.51
CA LEU A 107 -7.44 21.12 -0.50
C LEU A 107 -7.63 20.50 -1.89
N TRP A 108 -6.55 19.98 -2.45
CA TRP A 108 -6.58 19.11 -3.61
C TRP A 108 -6.54 17.65 -3.17
N THR A 109 -7.49 16.84 -3.60
CA THR A 109 -7.48 15.38 -3.40
C THR A 109 -8.18 14.65 -4.53
N ASP A 110 -7.83 13.38 -4.73
CA ASP A 110 -8.33 12.57 -5.84
C ASP A 110 -9.70 11.94 -5.54
N SER A 111 -10.27 11.29 -6.54
CA SER A 111 -11.64 10.77 -6.51
C SER A 111 -11.91 9.74 -5.42
N ARG A 112 -10.88 9.12 -4.82
CA ARG A 112 -11.05 8.23 -3.66
C ARG A 112 -11.61 8.98 -2.45
N TYR A 113 -11.41 10.30 -2.38
CA TYR A 113 -11.56 11.05 -1.15
C TYR A 113 -12.51 12.25 -1.22
N TRP A 114 -13.13 12.56 -2.37
CA TRP A 114 -13.99 13.74 -2.49
C TRP A 114 -15.14 13.76 -1.48
N VAL A 115 -15.89 12.67 -1.37
CA VAL A 115 -16.99 12.54 -0.39
C VAL A 115 -16.46 12.63 1.04
N GLN A 116 -15.32 12.00 1.33
CA GLN A 116 -14.69 12.09 2.65
C GLN A 116 -14.28 13.52 2.99
N ALA A 117 -13.70 14.25 2.05
CA ALA A 117 -13.28 15.63 2.21
C ALA A 117 -14.48 16.55 2.51
N GLU A 118 -15.58 16.42 1.76
CA GLU A 118 -16.83 17.17 2.01
C GLU A 118 -17.50 16.81 3.35
N ARG A 119 -17.23 15.62 3.90
CA ARG A 119 -17.71 15.18 5.21
C ARG A 119 -16.85 15.68 6.38
N GLN A 120 -15.57 16.00 6.15
CA GLN A 120 -14.59 16.23 7.21
C GLN A 120 -14.08 17.67 7.30
N MET A 121 -14.12 18.43 6.20
CA MET A 121 -13.67 19.81 6.19
C MET A 121 -14.77 20.79 6.61
N ASP A 122 -14.40 21.91 7.25
CA ASP A 122 -15.32 23.02 7.50
C ASP A 122 -15.42 23.97 6.31
N CYS A 123 -16.21 25.04 6.41
CA CYS A 123 -16.41 25.99 5.32
C CYS A 123 -15.26 26.98 5.11
N ASN A 124 -14.13 26.86 5.82
CA ASN A 124 -12.94 27.64 5.51
C ASN A 124 -12.15 27.08 4.32
N TRP A 125 -12.41 25.82 3.94
CA TRP A 125 -11.68 25.09 2.91
C TRP A 125 -12.51 24.87 1.64
N GLU A 126 -11.95 25.20 0.48
CA GLU A 126 -12.47 24.77 -0.82
C GLU A 126 -11.88 23.40 -1.21
N LEU A 127 -12.65 22.58 -1.93
CA LEU A 127 -12.20 21.29 -2.43
C LEU A 127 -11.94 21.38 -3.93
N GLU A 128 -10.72 21.06 -4.34
CA GLU A 128 -10.33 20.95 -5.75
C GLU A 128 -10.09 19.48 -6.13
N ARG A 129 -10.58 19.12 -7.32
CA ARG A 129 -10.63 17.71 -7.77
C ARG A 129 -9.50 17.34 -8.74
N ASP A 130 -8.87 18.34 -9.36
CA ASP A 130 -7.70 18.14 -10.23
C ASP A 130 -6.42 18.25 -9.42
N VAL A 131 -5.88 17.10 -8.99
CA VAL A 131 -4.68 16.99 -8.14
C VAL A 131 -3.36 17.29 -8.83
N SER A 132 -3.38 17.72 -10.10
CA SER A 132 -2.14 18.03 -10.81
C SER A 132 -1.40 19.21 -10.18
N ILE A 133 -0.06 19.16 -10.18
CA ILE A 133 0.76 20.31 -9.74
C ILE A 133 0.42 21.55 -10.58
N SER A 134 0.10 21.38 -11.87
CA SER A 134 -0.35 22.47 -12.75
C SER A 134 -1.61 23.16 -12.22
N SER A 135 -2.62 22.40 -11.77
CA SER A 135 -3.85 22.95 -11.17
C SER A 135 -3.55 23.81 -9.94
N ILE A 136 -2.66 23.32 -9.06
CA ILE A 136 -2.23 24.05 -7.87
C ILE A 136 -1.47 25.33 -8.25
N THR A 137 -0.55 25.26 -9.22
CA THR A 137 0.22 26.43 -9.65
C THR A 137 -0.64 27.46 -10.40
N ASP A 138 -1.59 27.02 -11.22
CA ASP A 138 -2.55 27.90 -11.91
C ASP A 138 -3.47 28.60 -10.92
N TRP A 139 -3.84 27.93 -9.83
CA TRP A 139 -4.55 28.55 -8.72
C TRP A 139 -3.67 29.58 -8.00
N LEU A 140 -2.43 29.22 -7.63
CA LEU A 140 -1.49 30.13 -6.99
C LEU A 140 -1.26 31.41 -7.82
N ILE A 141 -1.02 31.27 -9.13
CA ILE A 141 -0.80 32.40 -10.06
C ILE A 141 -1.98 33.38 -10.08
N ARG A 142 -3.21 32.91 -9.86
CA ARG A 142 -4.41 33.75 -9.81
C ARG A 142 -4.62 34.44 -8.46
N GLU A 143 -4.11 33.85 -7.39
CA GLU A 143 -4.46 34.23 -6.01
C GLU A 143 -3.37 35.06 -5.30
N VAL A 144 -2.11 34.97 -5.73
CA VAL A 144 -1.01 35.76 -5.16
C VAL A 144 -0.44 36.77 -6.17
N SER A 145 0.22 37.82 -5.68
CA SER A 145 0.83 38.85 -6.52
C SER A 145 2.13 38.34 -7.14
N ASP A 146 2.50 38.84 -8.32
CA ASP A 146 3.68 38.42 -9.11
C ASP A 146 5.07 38.71 -8.46
N THR A 147 5.08 39.22 -7.23
CA THR A 147 6.27 39.47 -6.40
C THR A 147 6.27 38.72 -5.07
N ASP A 148 5.22 37.91 -4.84
CA ASP A 148 5.05 37.15 -3.60
C ASP A 148 5.94 35.90 -3.56
N ASN A 149 6.33 35.50 -2.35
CA ASN A 149 6.98 34.23 -2.10
C ASN A 149 5.95 33.17 -1.70
N ILE A 150 6.11 31.97 -2.24
CA ILE A 150 5.32 30.79 -1.86
C ILE A 150 6.19 29.92 -0.96
N GLY A 151 5.84 29.83 0.31
CA GLY A 151 6.56 29.03 1.29
C GLY A 151 6.25 27.54 1.16
N PHE A 152 7.26 26.72 1.41
CA PHE A 152 7.09 25.27 1.56
C PHE A 152 8.12 24.73 2.55
N ASP A 153 7.80 23.61 3.18
CA ASP A 153 8.78 22.81 3.92
C ASP A 153 9.57 21.92 2.94
N PRO A 154 10.89 22.12 2.76
CA PRO A 154 11.68 21.35 1.82
C PRO A 154 11.84 19.87 2.20
N PHE A 155 11.54 19.47 3.44
CA PHE A 155 11.53 18.06 3.82
C PHE A 155 10.33 17.31 3.23
N LEU A 156 9.25 18.01 2.89
CA LEU A 156 8.00 17.42 2.41
C LEU A 156 7.89 17.40 0.87
N PHE A 157 8.96 17.80 0.17
CA PHE A 157 9.01 17.86 -1.28
C PHE A 157 10.06 16.90 -1.80
N SER A 158 9.71 16.07 -2.79
CA SER A 158 10.72 15.41 -3.62
C SER A 158 11.41 16.42 -4.54
N ILE A 159 12.55 16.03 -5.09
CA ILE A 159 13.25 16.82 -6.11
C ILE A 159 12.32 17.11 -7.30
N GLN A 160 11.62 16.09 -7.80
CA GLN A 160 10.70 16.21 -8.92
C GLN A 160 9.52 17.13 -8.60
N THR A 161 8.96 17.05 -7.38
CA THR A 161 7.88 17.93 -6.94
C THR A 161 8.35 19.38 -6.94
N TYR A 162 9.51 19.67 -6.36
CA TYR A 162 10.08 21.02 -6.36
C TYR A 162 10.31 21.55 -7.79
N GLU A 163 10.95 20.75 -8.66
CA GLU A 163 11.20 21.13 -10.05
C GLU A 163 9.91 21.40 -10.82
N SER A 164 8.87 20.59 -10.59
CA SER A 164 7.56 20.75 -11.22
C SER A 164 6.87 22.05 -10.79
N TYR A 165 6.85 22.35 -9.49
CA TYR A 165 6.32 23.63 -9.00
C TYR A 165 7.13 24.81 -9.54
N SER A 166 8.45 24.75 -9.46
CA SER A 166 9.36 25.79 -9.92
C SER A 166 9.15 26.09 -11.42
N TYR A 167 9.08 25.05 -12.25
CA TYR A 167 8.86 25.18 -13.69
C TYR A 167 7.57 25.93 -14.03
N ASN A 168 6.48 25.64 -13.32
CA ASN A 168 5.18 26.26 -13.58
C ASN A 168 5.06 27.69 -12.99
N LEU A 169 5.76 27.99 -11.90
CA LEU A 169 5.67 29.29 -11.20
C LEU A 169 6.62 30.37 -11.75
N VAL A 170 7.79 29.97 -12.27
CA VAL A 170 8.80 30.91 -12.81
C VAL A 170 8.27 31.84 -13.91
N PRO A 171 7.46 31.38 -14.90
CA PRO A 171 6.88 32.27 -15.92
C PRO A 171 6.03 33.41 -15.34
N ALA A 172 5.40 33.18 -14.17
CA ALA A 172 4.63 34.18 -13.44
C ALA A 172 5.47 35.02 -12.45
N LYS A 173 6.80 34.85 -12.45
CA LYS A 173 7.77 35.49 -11.54
C LYS A 173 7.56 35.17 -10.05
N LEU A 174 6.80 34.13 -9.76
CA LEU A 174 6.61 33.61 -8.41
C LEU A 174 7.78 32.71 -8.03
N MET A 175 8.23 32.83 -6.78
CA MET A 175 9.35 32.05 -6.26
C MET A 175 8.92 31.16 -5.10
N LEU A 176 9.40 29.91 -5.14
CA LEU A 176 9.34 29.02 -3.99
C LEU A 176 10.39 29.43 -2.96
N LYS A 177 9.96 29.55 -1.71
CA LYS A 177 10.83 29.85 -0.56
C LYS A 177 10.90 28.63 0.36
N SER A 178 12.09 28.02 0.40
CA SER A 178 12.43 26.91 1.31
C SER A 178 12.41 27.38 2.77
N ILE A 179 11.55 26.76 3.59
CA ILE A 179 11.41 27.04 5.03
C ILE A 179 11.49 25.70 5.79
N PRO A 180 12.69 25.25 6.20
CA PRO A 180 12.89 23.98 6.91
C PRO A 180 12.15 23.84 8.24
N ASP A 181 11.91 24.96 8.94
CA ASP A 181 11.12 24.97 10.16
C ASP A 181 9.63 25.04 9.79
N ASN A 182 8.96 23.88 9.79
CA ASN A 182 7.58 23.77 9.32
C ASN A 182 6.62 24.72 10.08
N LEU A 183 5.84 25.52 9.33
CA LEU A 183 4.94 26.50 9.94
C LEU A 183 3.71 25.86 10.60
N VAL A 184 3.29 24.67 10.15
CA VAL A 184 2.20 23.93 10.80
C VAL A 184 2.62 23.45 12.19
N ASP A 185 3.89 23.05 12.37
CA ASP A 185 4.39 22.57 13.66
C ASP A 185 4.35 23.66 14.74
N ARG A 186 4.45 24.93 14.34
CA ARG A 186 4.41 26.09 15.26
C ARG A 186 3.00 26.39 15.79
N VAL A 187 1.98 26.04 15.00
CA VAL A 187 0.57 26.22 15.39
C VAL A 187 -0.04 24.97 16.03
N TRP A 188 0.61 23.81 15.91
CA TRP A 188 0.14 22.53 16.43
C TRP A 188 0.61 22.30 17.88
N THR A 189 -0.09 22.91 18.83
CA THR A 189 0.30 22.90 20.25
C THR A 189 0.28 21.52 20.92
N ASP A 190 -0.57 20.61 20.45
CA ASP A 190 -0.76 19.25 20.95
C ASP A 190 -0.25 18.20 19.95
N ARG A 191 0.79 18.55 19.16
CA ARG A 191 1.41 17.64 18.20
C ARG A 191 1.84 16.34 18.87
N PRO A 192 1.43 15.17 18.36
CA PRO A 192 1.81 13.88 18.94
C PRO A 192 3.34 13.70 19.02
N LEU A 193 3.79 13.08 20.12
CA LEU A 193 5.20 12.71 20.29
C LEU A 193 5.54 11.47 19.46
N ILE A 194 6.83 11.28 19.20
CA ILE A 194 7.34 10.01 18.67
C ILE A 194 7.17 8.94 19.76
N PRO A 195 6.70 7.71 19.43
CA PRO A 195 6.66 6.62 20.39
C PRO A 195 8.04 6.40 21.05
N PRO A 196 8.10 6.26 22.39
CA PRO A 196 9.37 6.18 23.12
C PRO A 196 10.01 4.78 23.03
N ASP A 197 9.46 3.86 22.25
CA ASP A 197 9.96 2.50 22.12
C ASP A 197 11.40 2.48 21.60
N ASN A 198 12.21 1.58 22.12
CA ASN A 198 13.57 1.39 21.64
C ASN A 198 13.59 0.70 20.27
N LEU A 199 14.65 0.97 19.51
CA LEU A 199 14.91 0.22 18.29
C LEU A 199 15.25 -1.24 18.63
N ILE A 200 15.01 -2.13 17.68
CA ILE A 200 15.37 -3.54 17.80
C ILE A 200 16.27 -3.98 16.64
N ARG A 201 17.18 -4.91 16.92
CA ARG A 201 17.93 -5.64 15.88
C ARG A 201 17.16 -6.89 15.50
N LEU A 202 17.17 -7.24 14.21
CA LEU A 202 16.67 -8.52 13.75
C LEU A 202 17.50 -9.69 14.35
N PRO A 203 16.84 -10.79 14.78
CA PRO A 203 17.56 -11.94 15.32
C PRO A 203 18.36 -12.66 14.23
N ASP A 204 19.50 -13.26 14.58
CA ASP A 204 20.40 -13.90 13.61
C ASP A 204 19.74 -15.01 12.77
N ARG A 205 18.70 -15.67 13.31
CA ARG A 205 17.96 -16.71 12.56
C ARG A 205 17.20 -16.19 11.33
N VAL A 206 16.96 -14.87 11.22
CA VAL A 206 16.28 -14.24 10.08
C VAL A 206 17.22 -13.38 9.24
N VAL A 207 18.51 -13.36 9.57
CA VAL A 207 19.52 -12.51 8.91
C VAL A 207 20.64 -13.39 8.38
N GLU A 208 20.77 -13.44 7.06
CA GLU A 208 21.94 -14.06 6.41
C GLU A 208 23.07 -13.05 6.21
N ARG A 209 22.72 -11.85 5.71
CA ARG A 209 23.67 -10.75 5.49
C ARG A 209 23.77 -9.85 6.73
N THR A 210 24.90 -9.89 7.41
CA THR A 210 25.21 -8.93 8.48
C THR A 210 25.23 -7.50 7.94
N TRP A 211 25.06 -6.50 8.81
CA TRP A 211 25.08 -5.12 8.38
C TRP A 211 26.44 -4.71 7.80
N GLN A 212 27.54 -5.29 8.30
CA GLN A 212 28.88 -5.07 7.76
C GLN A 212 29.01 -5.59 6.33
N MET A 213 28.49 -6.80 6.06
CA MET A 213 28.47 -7.34 4.69
C MET A 213 27.67 -6.45 3.74
N LYS A 214 26.53 -5.91 4.20
CA LYS A 214 25.72 -4.96 3.43
C LYS A 214 26.49 -3.67 3.15
N VAL A 215 27.11 -3.07 4.17
CA VAL A 215 27.95 -1.86 4.02
C VAL A 215 29.09 -2.08 3.02
N GLU A 216 29.83 -3.19 3.15
CA GLU A 216 30.94 -3.50 2.24
C GLU A 216 30.46 -3.70 0.80
N HIS A 217 29.31 -4.34 0.62
CA HIS A 217 28.69 -4.50 -0.69
C HIS A 217 28.35 -3.15 -1.33
N ILE A 218 27.76 -2.22 -0.56
CA ILE A 218 27.43 -0.87 -1.06
C ILE A 218 28.70 -0.07 -1.35
N ARG A 219 29.74 -0.16 -0.52
CA ARG A 219 31.05 0.47 -0.79
C ARG A 219 31.74 -0.10 -2.03
N THR A 220 31.59 -1.40 -2.28
CA THR A 220 32.05 -2.02 -3.53
C THR A 220 31.31 -1.41 -4.72
N GLN A 221 29.97 -1.28 -4.65
CA GLN A 221 29.21 -0.60 -5.71
C GLN A 221 29.62 0.86 -5.91
N MET A 222 29.92 1.61 -4.84
CA MET A 222 30.46 2.98 -4.93
C MET A 222 31.82 3.00 -5.63
N THR A 223 32.70 2.06 -5.27
CA THR A 223 34.06 1.95 -5.82
C THR A 223 34.02 1.51 -7.28
N ASP A 224 33.15 0.59 -7.66
CA ASP A 224 33.04 0.08 -9.03
C ASP A 224 32.29 1.04 -9.96
N ASN A 225 31.48 1.94 -9.42
CA ASN A 225 30.77 2.95 -10.20
C ASN A 225 31.77 3.83 -10.99
N PRO A 226 31.59 4.02 -12.31
CA PRO A 226 32.50 4.83 -13.15
C PRO A 226 32.71 6.26 -12.65
N TYR A 227 31.72 6.84 -11.95
CA TYR A 227 31.78 8.22 -11.44
C TYR A 227 32.42 8.34 -10.05
N LYS A 228 32.75 7.20 -9.41
CA LYS A 228 33.45 7.09 -8.12
C LYS A 228 32.87 8.00 -7.01
N PRO A 229 31.58 7.88 -6.66
CA PRO A 229 31.02 8.64 -5.54
C PRO A 229 31.78 8.32 -4.24
N THR A 230 32.00 9.33 -3.41
CA THR A 230 32.69 9.20 -2.12
C THR A 230 31.73 8.97 -0.96
N ALA A 231 30.43 9.23 -1.17
CA ALA A 231 29.37 8.93 -0.22
C ALA A 231 28.07 8.53 -0.91
N VAL A 232 27.24 7.76 -0.21
CA VAL A 232 25.81 7.54 -0.51
C VAL A 232 25.02 8.14 0.64
N LEU A 233 24.03 8.97 0.32
CA LEU A 233 23.09 9.52 1.30
C LEU A 233 21.77 8.75 1.20
N LEU A 234 21.35 8.17 2.32
CA LEU A 234 20.10 7.43 2.47
C LEU A 234 19.08 8.30 3.19
N SER A 235 17.94 8.49 2.54
CA SER A 235 16.89 9.41 2.96
C SER A 235 15.56 8.72 3.20
N ALA A 236 15.34 7.54 2.62
CA ALA A 236 14.19 6.72 2.98
C ALA A 236 14.50 5.92 4.25
N LEU A 237 13.51 5.80 5.14
CA LEU A 237 13.66 5.10 6.42
C LEU A 237 14.01 3.63 6.25
N ASP A 238 13.48 3.06 5.18
CA ASP A 238 13.54 1.67 4.85
C ASP A 238 14.99 1.27 4.46
N GLU A 239 15.71 2.12 3.71
CA GLU A 239 17.13 1.95 3.40
C GLU A 239 17.99 1.78 4.66
N THR A 240 17.83 2.70 5.62
CA THR A 240 18.62 2.70 6.86
C THR A 240 18.27 1.48 7.72
N ALA A 241 16.99 1.14 7.85
CA ALA A 241 16.54 -0.04 8.56
C ALA A 241 17.11 -1.35 7.96
N TRP A 242 17.13 -1.47 6.62
CA TRP A 242 17.69 -2.64 5.95
C TRP A 242 19.21 -2.71 6.07
N LEU A 243 19.92 -1.59 5.90
CA LEU A 243 21.38 -1.56 5.93
C LEU A 243 21.93 -2.06 7.27
N PHE A 244 21.30 -1.68 8.38
CA PHE A 244 21.75 -2.03 9.73
C PHE A 244 21.08 -3.25 10.36
N ASN A 245 20.14 -3.90 9.66
CA ASN A 245 19.26 -4.94 10.23
C ASN A 245 18.53 -4.47 11.51
N LEU A 246 18.09 -3.21 11.51
CA LEU A 246 17.34 -2.61 12.61
C LEU A 246 15.88 -2.40 12.21
N ARG A 247 15.00 -2.34 13.21
CA ARG A 247 13.57 -2.04 13.07
C ARG A 247 13.11 -1.10 14.19
N GLY A 248 12.05 -0.37 13.89
CA GLY A 248 11.35 0.52 14.81
C GLY A 248 9.84 0.38 14.68
N ASN A 249 9.10 1.35 15.20
CA ASN A 249 7.64 1.38 15.19
C ASN A 249 7.09 2.82 15.04
N ASP A 250 7.85 3.69 14.38
CA ASP A 250 7.55 5.13 14.34
C ASP A 250 6.40 5.44 13.41
N VAL A 251 6.31 4.64 12.33
CA VAL A 251 5.29 4.72 11.32
C VAL A 251 4.32 3.55 11.54
N PRO A 252 3.01 3.78 11.66
CA PRO A 252 2.03 2.71 11.77
C PRO A 252 2.22 1.66 10.69
N TYR A 253 2.13 0.38 11.09
CA TYR A 253 2.25 -0.81 10.23
C TYR A 253 3.59 -1.04 9.54
N ASN A 254 4.49 -0.06 9.57
CA ASN A 254 5.77 -0.09 8.89
C ASN A 254 6.88 -0.11 9.96
N PRO A 255 7.70 -1.17 10.06
CA PRO A 255 8.64 -1.34 11.17
C PRO A 255 9.91 -0.48 11.01
N PHE A 256 9.73 0.81 10.75
CA PHE A 256 10.73 1.83 10.46
C PHE A 256 10.96 2.75 11.66
N PHE A 257 12.07 3.49 11.60
CA PHE A 257 12.42 4.51 12.59
C PHE A 257 13.03 5.73 11.91
N TYR A 258 12.67 6.93 12.37
CA TYR A 258 13.17 8.19 11.81
C TYR A 258 14.68 8.22 11.82
N SER A 259 15.26 8.24 10.62
CA SER A 259 16.71 8.21 10.45
C SER A 259 17.18 8.67 9.08
N TYR A 260 18.40 9.18 9.03
CA TYR A 260 19.17 9.39 7.81
C TYR A 260 20.52 8.68 7.95
N THR A 261 21.11 8.27 6.83
CA THR A 261 22.47 7.71 6.84
C THR A 261 23.33 8.37 5.79
N LEU A 262 24.53 8.82 6.15
CA LEU A 262 25.59 9.15 5.21
C LEU A 262 26.67 8.07 5.28
N LEU A 263 26.71 7.21 4.27
CA LEU A 263 27.71 6.15 4.15
C LEU A 263 28.84 6.64 3.26
N THR A 264 30.03 6.84 3.82
CA THR A 264 31.24 7.16 3.05
C THR A 264 32.08 5.88 2.87
N LEU A 265 33.16 5.99 2.09
CA LEU A 265 34.13 4.90 1.94
C LEU A 265 34.77 4.46 3.27
N ASN A 266 34.87 5.37 4.25
CA ASN A 266 35.64 5.15 5.49
C ASN A 266 34.89 5.49 6.78
N GLU A 267 33.70 6.08 6.70
CA GLU A 267 32.89 6.49 7.85
C GLU A 267 31.42 6.16 7.60
N ILE A 268 30.68 6.05 8.70
CA ILE A 268 29.23 5.80 8.68
C ILE A 268 28.61 6.77 9.68
N TRP A 269 27.78 7.69 9.21
CA TRP A 269 27.01 8.59 10.07
C TRP A 269 25.56 8.17 10.05
N LEU A 270 25.03 7.80 11.21
CA LEU A 270 23.62 7.46 11.42
C LEU A 270 22.98 8.57 12.25
N PHE A 271 22.10 9.35 11.61
CA PHE A 271 21.29 10.36 12.24
C PHE A 271 20.02 9.71 12.76
N VAL A 272 19.83 9.73 14.08
CA VAL A 272 18.73 9.03 14.77
C VAL A 272 18.46 9.69 16.11
N HIS A 273 17.26 9.53 16.67
CA HIS A 273 16.99 9.91 18.05
C HIS A 273 17.78 8.97 18.99
N LYS A 274 18.90 9.48 19.54
CA LYS A 274 19.88 8.63 20.23
C LYS A 274 19.37 8.00 21.52
N ASP A 275 18.38 8.61 22.15
CA ASP A 275 17.68 8.08 23.32
C ASP A 275 16.96 6.75 23.04
N ARG A 276 16.66 6.45 21.77
CA ARG A 276 16.02 5.20 21.33
C ARG A 276 17.00 4.06 21.03
N VAL A 277 18.31 4.34 21.08
CA VAL A 277 19.36 3.36 20.82
C VAL A 277 19.89 2.83 22.15
N THR A 278 19.57 1.57 22.47
CA THR A 278 20.03 0.91 23.71
C THR A 278 21.55 0.68 23.71
N GLU A 279 22.12 0.44 24.90
CA GLU A 279 23.55 0.09 25.01
C GLU A 279 23.92 -1.17 24.21
N ASP A 280 23.05 -2.18 24.18
CA ASP A 280 23.25 -3.39 23.37
C ASP A 280 23.31 -3.07 21.87
N LEU A 281 22.48 -2.13 21.39
CA LEU A 281 22.53 -1.67 20.01
C LEU A 281 23.77 -0.83 19.72
N LYS A 282 24.22 0.00 20.65
CA LYS A 282 25.49 0.73 20.53
C LYS A 282 26.66 -0.24 20.40
N LEU A 283 26.66 -1.31 21.20
CA LEU A 283 27.65 -2.38 21.12
C LEU A 283 27.53 -3.15 19.79
N TYR A 284 26.33 -3.45 19.32
CA TYR A 284 26.12 -4.11 18.03
C TYR A 284 26.62 -3.29 16.84
N LEU A 285 26.32 -1.99 16.82
CA LEU A 285 26.73 -1.07 15.76
C LEU A 285 28.25 -0.77 15.81
N ASN A 286 28.90 -0.95 16.96
CA ASN A 286 30.33 -0.72 17.15
C ASN A 286 31.15 -2.00 17.42
N SER A 287 30.56 -3.19 17.27
CA SER A 287 31.21 -4.48 17.63
C SER A 287 32.49 -4.74 16.85
N THR A 288 32.64 -4.08 15.71
CA THR A 288 33.80 -4.13 14.81
C THR A 288 34.30 -2.72 14.47
N CYS A 289 34.40 -1.82 15.45
CA CYS A 289 34.91 -0.46 15.26
C CYS A 289 36.44 -0.46 14.97
N TYR A 290 36.80 -0.93 13.77
CA TYR A 290 38.04 -0.57 13.07
C TYR A 290 37.65 0.47 12.03
N LEU A 291 38.28 1.66 12.08
CA LEU A 291 38.01 2.90 11.32
C LEU A 291 36.80 2.87 10.34
N ALA A 292 36.83 2.06 9.28
CA ALA A 292 35.78 1.97 8.27
C ALA A 292 34.41 1.39 8.73
N HIS A 293 34.34 0.63 9.83
CA HIS A 293 33.10 -0.01 10.33
C HIS A 293 32.63 0.57 11.66
N CYS A 294 32.99 1.81 11.99
CA CYS A 294 32.48 2.47 13.19
C CYS A 294 31.26 3.33 12.84
N VAL A 295 30.12 3.03 13.46
CA VAL A 295 28.88 3.81 13.25
C VAL A 295 28.86 4.98 14.22
N GLN A 296 28.94 6.20 13.68
CA GLN A 296 28.83 7.42 14.45
C GLN A 296 27.34 7.79 14.58
N LEU A 297 26.82 7.71 15.81
CA LEU A 297 25.45 8.12 16.12
C LEU A 297 25.38 9.63 16.31
N LEU A 298 24.53 10.29 15.54
CA LEU A 298 24.26 11.74 15.57
C LEU A 298 22.78 11.97 15.82
N GLU A 299 22.41 13.13 16.39
CA GLU A 299 20.98 13.43 16.58
C GLU A 299 20.29 13.57 15.21
N TYR A 300 19.03 13.15 15.12
CA TYR A 300 18.23 13.20 13.90
C TYR A 300 18.24 14.59 13.24
N GLU A 301 18.10 15.65 14.06
CA GLU A 301 18.02 17.05 13.62
C GLU A 301 19.36 17.59 13.07
N GLN A 302 20.48 16.90 13.32
CA GLN A 302 21.80 17.35 12.90
C GLN A 302 22.11 17.07 11.41
N VAL A 303 21.25 16.31 10.71
CA VAL A 303 21.50 15.86 9.32
C VAL A 303 21.87 17.00 8.37
N ARG A 304 21.12 18.11 8.39
CA ARG A 304 21.37 19.25 7.50
C ARG A 304 22.70 19.94 7.81
N VAL A 305 22.99 20.19 9.09
CA VAL A 305 24.23 20.86 9.52
C VAL A 305 25.45 20.02 9.17
N MET A 306 25.39 18.72 9.43
CA MET A 306 26.49 17.80 9.16
C MET A 306 26.70 17.58 7.65
N LEU A 307 25.63 17.45 6.87
CA LEU A 307 25.73 17.36 5.41
C LEU A 307 26.32 18.63 4.82
N LYS A 308 25.87 19.81 5.26
CA LYS A 308 26.43 21.10 4.82
C LYS A 308 27.93 21.21 5.14
N ASN A 309 28.36 20.79 6.33
CA ASN A 309 29.78 20.76 6.69
C ASN A 309 30.56 19.78 5.82
N TYR A 310 30.03 18.58 5.58
CA TYR A 310 30.65 17.58 4.70
C TYR A 310 30.83 18.11 3.27
N MET A 311 29.89 18.93 2.77
CA MET A 311 29.98 19.57 1.46
C MET A 311 31.09 20.62 1.35
N THR A 312 31.71 21.06 2.45
CA THR A 312 32.89 21.93 2.41
C THR A 312 34.19 21.16 2.12
N THR A 313 34.20 19.84 2.28
CA THR A 313 35.35 18.98 2.03
C THR A 313 35.65 18.88 0.53
N SER A 314 36.93 18.93 0.18
CA SER A 314 37.41 18.79 -1.21
C SER A 314 37.25 17.35 -1.72
N GLY A 315 36.88 17.20 -2.99
CA GLY A 315 36.79 15.91 -3.66
C GLY A 315 35.59 15.04 -3.26
N VAL A 316 34.61 15.59 -2.52
CA VAL A 316 33.39 14.86 -2.18
C VAL A 316 32.46 14.75 -3.38
N LYS A 317 31.82 13.58 -3.52
CA LYS A 317 30.74 13.34 -4.47
C LYS A 317 29.69 12.45 -3.82
N VAL A 318 28.49 12.98 -3.62
CA VAL A 318 27.37 12.32 -2.93
C VAL A 318 26.43 11.70 -3.94
N TRP A 319 26.18 10.41 -3.78
CA TRP A 319 25.21 9.66 -4.56
C TRP A 319 23.86 9.61 -3.83
N ILE A 320 22.79 10.02 -4.52
CA ILE A 320 21.41 9.98 -4.04
C ILE A 320 20.48 9.25 -5.01
N GLY A 321 19.36 8.74 -4.49
CA GLY A 321 18.19 8.33 -5.27
C GLY A 321 17.20 9.49 -5.44
N THR A 322 16.76 9.79 -6.66
CA THR A 322 15.92 10.97 -6.94
C THR A 322 14.44 10.79 -6.63
N GLU A 323 13.94 9.55 -6.55
CA GLU A 323 12.50 9.27 -6.37
C GLU A 323 11.97 9.60 -4.96
N TYR A 324 12.83 9.62 -3.95
CA TYR A 324 12.44 9.76 -2.53
C TYR A 324 13.36 10.68 -1.71
N THR A 325 14.46 11.19 -2.29
CA THR A 325 15.28 12.18 -1.58
C THR A 325 14.52 13.49 -1.49
N ASN A 326 14.28 13.94 -0.26
CA ASN A 326 13.65 15.23 -0.03
C ASN A 326 14.54 16.39 -0.50
N TYR A 327 13.90 17.49 -0.87
CA TYR A 327 14.55 18.69 -1.37
C TYR A 327 15.48 19.32 -0.31
N ALA A 328 15.15 19.17 0.97
CA ALA A 328 15.91 19.70 2.10
C ALA A 328 17.37 19.21 2.12
N LEU A 329 17.61 17.96 1.77
CA LEU A 329 18.96 17.42 1.70
C LEU A 329 19.60 17.69 0.33
N TYR A 330 18.81 17.60 -0.73
CA TYR A 330 19.26 17.87 -2.10
C TYR A 330 19.82 19.29 -2.27
N GLU A 331 19.13 20.32 -1.76
CA GLU A 331 19.53 21.73 -1.91
C GLU A 331 20.90 22.05 -1.27
N LEU A 332 21.40 21.18 -0.38
CA LEU A 332 22.69 21.33 0.28
C LEU A 332 23.86 20.75 -0.52
N ILE A 333 23.60 19.87 -1.50
CA ILE A 333 24.64 19.20 -2.30
C ILE A 333 25.04 20.10 -3.47
N THR A 334 25.89 21.07 -3.17
CA THR A 334 26.36 22.09 -4.13
C THR A 334 27.89 22.26 -4.04
N PRO A 335 28.60 22.58 -5.14
CA PRO A 335 28.11 22.71 -6.53
C PRO A 335 27.65 21.40 -7.16
N GLU A 336 26.92 21.48 -8.28
CA GLU A 336 26.30 20.35 -9.00
C GLU A 336 27.29 19.21 -9.33
N GLU A 337 28.57 19.52 -9.54
CA GLU A 337 29.64 18.53 -9.75
C GLU A 337 29.85 17.55 -8.57
N LYS A 338 29.39 17.91 -7.36
CA LYS A 338 29.42 17.05 -6.16
C LYS A 338 28.23 16.11 -6.09
N LEU A 339 27.25 16.23 -6.98
CA LEU A 339 26.04 15.43 -7.00
C LEU A 339 26.17 14.28 -8.01
N LEU A 340 25.82 13.07 -7.59
CA LEU A 340 25.56 11.92 -8.46
C LEU A 340 24.13 11.42 -8.20
N THR A 341 23.37 11.21 -9.26
CA THR A 341 21.96 10.79 -9.16
C THR A 341 21.71 9.47 -9.87
N SER A 342 20.84 8.65 -9.29
CA SER A 342 20.10 7.59 -9.96
C SER A 342 18.64 7.65 -9.52
N ALA A 343 17.72 6.95 -10.20
CA ALA A 343 16.32 6.90 -9.75
C ALA A 343 16.22 6.40 -8.30
N TYR A 344 16.93 5.31 -8.00
CA TYR A 344 17.02 4.72 -6.66
C TYR A 344 18.47 4.51 -6.24
N SER A 345 18.75 4.54 -4.93
CA SER A 345 20.09 4.28 -4.40
C SER A 345 20.56 2.83 -4.67
N PRO A 346 21.87 2.58 -4.51
CA PRO A 346 22.39 1.23 -4.45
C PRO A 346 21.76 0.38 -3.33
N VAL A 347 21.30 0.98 -2.24
CA VAL A 347 20.66 0.25 -1.12
C VAL A 347 19.28 -0.24 -1.50
N LEU A 348 18.41 0.63 -2.02
CA LEU A 348 17.05 0.25 -2.43
C LEU A 348 17.07 -0.84 -3.51
N THR A 349 17.94 -0.70 -4.50
CA THR A 349 18.06 -1.69 -5.59
C THR A 349 18.63 -3.03 -5.12
N THR A 350 19.50 -3.02 -4.09
CA THR A 350 20.07 -4.25 -3.52
C THR A 350 19.07 -4.98 -2.62
N LYS A 351 18.32 -4.27 -1.76
CA LYS A 351 17.34 -4.91 -0.86
C LYS A 351 16.13 -5.49 -1.60
N ALA A 352 15.80 -4.94 -2.76
CA ALA A 352 14.69 -5.40 -3.60
C ALA A 352 14.80 -6.89 -3.96
N VAL A 353 16.04 -7.40 -4.07
CA VAL A 353 16.37 -8.80 -4.34
C VAL A 353 16.65 -9.52 -3.02
N LYS A 354 15.77 -10.46 -2.66
CA LYS A 354 15.83 -11.20 -1.41
C LYS A 354 16.85 -12.33 -1.53
N ASP A 355 17.73 -12.48 -0.54
CA ASP A 355 18.62 -13.64 -0.45
C ASP A 355 17.86 -14.94 -0.13
N GLU A 356 18.50 -16.09 -0.26
CA GLU A 356 17.84 -17.40 -0.11
C GLU A 356 17.18 -17.55 1.27
N THR A 357 17.79 -16.99 2.32
CA THR A 357 17.19 -16.97 3.65
C THR A 357 15.96 -16.08 3.70
N GLU A 358 16.04 -14.84 3.22
CA GLU A 358 14.91 -13.90 3.15
C GLU A 358 13.74 -14.51 2.33
N GLN A 359 14.03 -15.15 1.21
CA GLN A 359 13.05 -15.82 0.35
C GLN A 359 12.36 -17.00 1.05
N ARG A 360 13.11 -17.83 1.79
CA ARG A 360 12.55 -18.97 2.52
C ARG A 360 11.63 -18.50 3.64
N ILE A 361 12.10 -17.58 4.48
CA ILE A 361 11.32 -17.15 5.65
C ILE A 361 10.09 -16.35 5.26
N LEU A 362 10.15 -15.57 4.17
CA LEU A 362 8.99 -14.86 3.65
C LEU A 362 7.91 -15.83 3.15
N ARG A 363 8.30 -16.96 2.50
CA ARG A 363 7.36 -18.05 2.17
C ARG A 363 6.74 -18.67 3.44
N ASP A 364 7.54 -18.95 4.47
CA ASP A 364 7.06 -19.50 5.73
C ASP A 364 6.06 -18.56 6.45
N ALA A 365 6.28 -17.25 6.36
CA ALA A 365 5.35 -16.25 6.89
C ALA A 365 3.99 -16.28 6.16
N HIS A 366 3.99 -16.41 4.83
CA HIS A 366 2.75 -16.51 4.05
C HIS A 366 1.97 -17.81 4.35
N VAL A 367 2.66 -18.93 4.62
CA VAL A 367 2.02 -20.17 5.07
C VAL A 367 1.30 -19.96 6.41
N ARG A 368 1.93 -19.30 7.38
CA ARG A 368 1.30 -19.00 8.67
C ARG A 368 0.16 -18.00 8.54
N ASP A 369 0.32 -16.98 7.71
CA ASP A 369 -0.71 -15.97 7.49
C ASP A 369 -1.97 -16.54 6.84
N ALA A 370 -1.80 -17.46 5.90
CA ALA A 370 -2.91 -18.17 5.27
C ALA A 370 -3.77 -18.95 6.29
N VAL A 371 -3.21 -19.41 7.41
CA VAL A 371 -3.99 -20.01 8.51
C VAL A 371 -4.99 -18.99 9.08
N ALA A 372 -4.54 -17.76 9.35
CA ALA A 372 -5.39 -16.72 9.93
C ALA A 372 -6.52 -16.30 8.97
N VAL A 373 -6.22 -16.19 7.68
CA VAL A 373 -7.23 -15.86 6.66
C VAL A 373 -8.23 -17.01 6.47
N ILE A 374 -7.78 -18.27 6.47
CA ILE A 374 -8.68 -19.44 6.42
C ILE A 374 -9.61 -19.46 7.63
N GLN A 375 -9.09 -19.15 8.83
CA GLN A 375 -9.91 -19.06 10.05
C GLN A 375 -10.97 -17.97 9.95
N LEU A 376 -10.63 -16.79 9.40
CA LEU A 376 -11.60 -15.74 9.11
C LEU A 376 -12.70 -16.23 8.17
N LEU A 377 -12.34 -16.75 7.00
CA LEU A 377 -13.30 -17.15 5.97
C LEU A 377 -14.22 -18.28 6.47
N MET A 378 -13.66 -19.26 7.19
CA MET A 378 -14.42 -20.34 7.82
C MET A 378 -15.38 -19.82 8.90
N TRP A 379 -14.93 -18.90 9.75
CA TRP A 379 -15.77 -18.30 10.78
C TRP A 379 -16.92 -17.51 10.17
N LEU A 380 -16.63 -16.62 9.21
CA LEU A 380 -17.65 -15.81 8.52
C LEU A 380 -18.68 -16.67 7.77
N GLU A 381 -18.27 -17.74 7.09
CA GLU A 381 -19.21 -18.68 6.43
C GLU A 381 -20.24 -19.24 7.42
N LYS A 382 -19.86 -19.42 8.69
CA LYS A 382 -20.75 -19.90 9.74
C LYS A 382 -21.63 -18.80 10.34
N VAL A 383 -21.08 -17.62 10.62
CA VAL A 383 -21.75 -16.61 11.48
C VAL A 383 -22.49 -15.51 10.71
N VAL A 384 -22.12 -15.21 9.46
CA VAL A 384 -22.83 -14.20 8.66
C VAL A 384 -24.33 -14.52 8.49
N PRO A 385 -24.76 -15.78 8.29
CA PRO A 385 -26.18 -16.13 8.28
C PRO A 385 -26.94 -15.80 9.57
N GLU A 386 -26.25 -15.63 10.71
CA GLU A 386 -26.88 -15.23 11.98
C GLU A 386 -27.16 -13.71 12.06
N GLY A 387 -26.59 -12.91 11.16
CA GLY A 387 -26.88 -11.47 11.00
C GLY A 387 -26.31 -10.54 12.08
N LYS A 388 -25.27 -10.97 12.80
CA LYS A 388 -24.66 -10.20 13.91
C LYS A 388 -23.36 -9.49 13.54
N GLU A 389 -22.58 -10.06 12.62
CA GLU A 389 -21.25 -9.56 12.30
C GLU A 389 -21.29 -8.31 11.40
N THR A 390 -20.25 -7.51 11.52
CA THR A 390 -20.03 -6.29 10.74
C THR A 390 -18.67 -6.34 10.07
N GLU A 391 -18.44 -5.43 9.14
CA GLU A 391 -17.11 -5.19 8.56
C GLU A 391 -16.05 -4.99 9.67
N MET A 392 -16.37 -4.23 10.70
CA MET A 392 -15.45 -3.96 11.80
C MET A 392 -15.15 -5.21 12.63
N THR A 393 -16.14 -6.06 12.92
CA THR A 393 -15.89 -7.31 13.66
C THR A 393 -15.05 -8.30 12.85
N ALA A 394 -15.25 -8.36 11.52
CA ALA A 394 -14.43 -9.17 10.64
C ALA A 394 -12.97 -8.69 10.54
N ALA A 395 -12.76 -7.37 10.43
CA ALA A 395 -11.42 -6.78 10.45
C ALA A 395 -10.68 -7.09 11.77
N TYR A 396 -11.35 -6.98 12.91
CA TYR A 396 -10.74 -7.36 14.20
C TYR A 396 -10.46 -8.86 14.27
N TYR A 397 -11.38 -9.70 13.83
CA TYR A 397 -11.22 -11.16 13.92
C TYR A 397 -9.99 -11.67 13.18
N VAL A 398 -9.72 -11.18 11.97
CA VAL A 398 -8.54 -11.63 11.21
C VAL A 398 -7.23 -11.18 11.88
N ASN A 399 -7.20 -9.98 12.46
CA ASN A 399 -6.04 -9.48 13.20
C ASN A 399 -5.81 -10.27 14.49
N GLU A 400 -6.88 -10.66 15.19
CA GLU A 400 -6.80 -11.56 16.35
C GLU A 400 -6.29 -12.95 15.95
N CYS A 401 -6.71 -13.49 14.80
CA CYS A 401 -6.17 -14.75 14.27
C CYS A 401 -4.67 -14.64 13.93
N ARG A 402 -4.23 -13.54 13.31
CA ARG A 402 -2.81 -13.28 13.02
C ARG A 402 -1.97 -13.13 14.28
N SER A 403 -2.50 -12.49 15.33
CA SER A 403 -1.77 -12.30 16.60
C SER A 403 -1.34 -13.61 17.27
N LYS A 404 -2.06 -14.70 16.99
CA LYS A 404 -1.78 -16.05 17.50
C LYS A 404 -0.69 -16.78 16.71
N GLN A 405 -0.37 -16.32 15.50
CA GLN A 405 0.65 -16.93 14.67
C GLN A 405 2.04 -16.59 15.20
N LYS A 406 2.96 -17.55 15.06
CA LYS A 406 4.35 -17.39 15.51
C LYS A 406 4.98 -16.17 14.84
N ASP A 407 5.75 -15.40 15.61
CA ASP A 407 6.51 -14.24 15.17
C ASP A 407 5.68 -13.01 14.74
N SER A 408 4.35 -13.03 14.91
CA SER A 408 3.47 -11.90 14.59
C SER A 408 3.86 -10.61 15.32
N ARG A 409 3.74 -9.48 14.62
CA ARG A 409 4.01 -8.10 15.07
C ARG A 409 2.84 -7.16 14.77
N GLY A 410 1.66 -7.72 14.49
CA GLY A 410 0.47 -6.96 14.14
C GLY A 410 0.23 -6.91 12.63
N PRO A 411 -0.73 -6.09 12.18
CA PRO A 411 -1.07 -5.97 10.76
C PRO A 411 -0.02 -5.16 9.98
N SER A 412 0.10 -5.43 8.68
CA SER A 412 1.01 -4.71 7.75
C SER A 412 0.40 -3.46 7.12
N PHE A 413 -0.91 -3.27 7.27
CA PHE A 413 -1.68 -2.07 6.96
C PHE A 413 -3.06 -2.15 7.64
N GLU A 414 -3.84 -1.07 7.62
CA GLU A 414 -5.20 -1.10 8.17
C GLU A 414 -6.08 -2.05 7.35
N THR A 415 -6.72 -3.03 8.01
CA THR A 415 -7.53 -4.04 7.31
C THR A 415 -8.74 -3.42 6.61
N ILE A 416 -8.80 -3.62 5.30
CA ILE A 416 -9.97 -3.32 4.48
C ILE A 416 -10.93 -4.51 4.62
N SER A 417 -12.08 -4.27 5.24
CA SER A 417 -13.16 -5.24 5.36
C SER A 417 -14.42 -4.57 4.86
N ALA A 418 -14.96 -5.00 3.73
CA ALA A 418 -15.95 -4.22 2.99
C ALA A 418 -17.07 -5.10 2.40
N SER A 419 -18.32 -4.74 2.66
CA SER A 419 -19.53 -5.43 2.20
C SER A 419 -20.31 -4.57 1.22
N GLY A 420 -20.71 -5.17 0.10
CA GLY A 420 -21.54 -4.53 -0.92
C GLY A 420 -20.94 -3.20 -1.39
N PRO A 421 -21.66 -2.07 -1.32
CA PRO A 421 -21.19 -0.79 -1.85
C PRO A 421 -19.86 -0.30 -1.27
N ASN A 422 -19.54 -0.64 -0.02
CA ASN A 422 -18.26 -0.25 0.58
C ASN A 422 -17.08 -0.92 -0.13
N ALA A 423 -17.26 -2.12 -0.70
CA ALA A 423 -16.20 -2.81 -1.43
C ALA A 423 -15.83 -2.11 -2.74
N ALA A 424 -16.70 -1.25 -3.28
CA ALA A 424 -16.41 -0.43 -4.46
C ALA A 424 -15.40 0.71 -4.17
N LEU A 425 -15.08 0.95 -2.89
CA LEU A 425 -14.08 1.93 -2.46
C LEU A 425 -12.75 1.20 -2.23
N ALA A 426 -11.80 1.36 -3.16
CA ALA A 426 -10.58 0.55 -3.16
C ALA A 426 -9.78 0.60 -1.84
N HIS A 427 -9.80 1.73 -1.13
CA HIS A 427 -9.05 2.00 0.12
C HIS A 427 -9.99 2.19 1.34
N TYR A 428 -11.12 1.49 1.40
CA TYR A 428 -12.05 1.60 2.52
C TYR A 428 -11.57 0.86 3.77
N SER A 429 -11.50 1.57 4.90
CA SER A 429 -11.38 0.94 6.23
C SER A 429 -12.67 1.17 7.03
N PRO A 430 -13.23 0.14 7.70
CA PRO A 430 -14.43 0.31 8.49
C PRO A 430 -14.17 1.14 9.75
N SER A 431 -15.08 2.06 10.03
CA SER A 431 -15.11 2.84 11.27
C SER A 431 -16.44 2.63 12.00
N ASN A 432 -16.53 3.07 13.25
CA ASN A 432 -17.80 3.10 13.99
C ASN A 432 -18.93 3.82 13.24
N ALA A 433 -18.60 4.80 12.40
CA ALA A 433 -19.57 5.58 11.63
C ALA A 433 -19.93 4.96 10.28
N THR A 434 -19.06 4.11 9.71
CA THR A 434 -19.17 3.62 8.32
C THR A 434 -19.35 2.11 8.20
N SER A 435 -19.19 1.36 9.30
CA SER A 435 -19.26 -0.10 9.29
C SER A 435 -20.69 -0.62 9.07
N ARG A 436 -20.83 -1.45 8.04
CA ARG A 436 -22.05 -2.17 7.64
C ARG A 436 -22.10 -3.55 8.29
N LYS A 437 -23.33 -4.06 8.43
CA LYS A 437 -23.57 -5.48 8.75
C LYS A 437 -23.25 -6.34 7.53
N LEU A 438 -22.63 -7.48 7.76
CA LEU A 438 -22.40 -8.47 6.73
C LEU A 438 -23.69 -9.24 6.45
N THR A 439 -23.96 -9.54 5.18
CA THR A 439 -25.14 -10.29 4.77
C THR A 439 -24.76 -11.39 3.78
N VAL A 440 -25.66 -12.36 3.58
CA VAL A 440 -25.42 -13.44 2.61
C VAL A 440 -25.67 -13.00 1.16
N ASP A 441 -26.37 -11.89 0.95
CA ASP A 441 -26.82 -11.43 -0.37
C ASP A 441 -25.85 -10.42 -1.02
N GLU A 442 -24.78 -10.03 -0.33
CA GLU A 442 -23.76 -9.10 -0.80
C GLU A 442 -22.41 -9.82 -1.02
N MET A 443 -21.58 -9.25 -1.91
CA MET A 443 -20.16 -9.61 -1.97
C MET A 443 -19.43 -9.00 -0.77
N TYR A 444 -18.47 -9.75 -0.24
CA TYR A 444 -17.59 -9.30 0.82
C TYR A 444 -16.14 -9.37 0.35
N LEU A 445 -15.42 -8.26 0.47
CA LEU A 445 -14.00 -8.12 0.19
C LEU A 445 -13.25 -7.95 1.51
N VAL A 446 -12.21 -8.75 1.70
CA VAL A 446 -11.23 -8.55 2.77
C VAL A 446 -9.84 -8.45 2.16
N ASP A 447 -9.20 -7.31 2.40
CA ASP A 447 -7.81 -7.07 2.09
C ASP A 447 -7.06 -6.76 3.39
N SER A 448 -6.05 -7.59 3.67
CA SER A 448 -5.40 -7.59 4.97
C SER A 448 -4.06 -8.31 4.91
N GLY A 449 -3.09 -7.83 5.68
CA GLY A 449 -1.78 -8.45 5.81
C GLY A 449 -1.23 -8.43 7.23
N GLY A 450 -0.14 -9.14 7.46
CA GLY A 450 0.53 -9.25 8.75
C GLY A 450 2.02 -8.91 8.66
N GLN A 451 2.52 -8.27 9.70
CA GLN A 451 3.95 -8.19 9.99
C GLN A 451 4.36 -9.37 10.87
N TYR A 452 5.43 -10.05 10.48
CA TYR A 452 6.08 -11.12 11.21
C TYR A 452 7.57 -10.78 11.31
N LEU A 453 8.29 -11.22 12.36
CA LEU A 453 9.75 -10.97 12.44
C LEU A 453 10.54 -11.45 11.20
N ASP A 454 9.94 -12.36 10.45
CA ASP A 454 10.52 -13.10 9.35
C ASP A 454 9.68 -12.98 8.06
N GLY A 455 8.76 -11.99 7.98
CA GLY A 455 8.03 -11.71 6.75
C GLY A 455 7.00 -10.60 6.86
N THR A 456 6.58 -10.08 5.70
CA THR A 456 5.40 -9.21 5.56
C THR A 456 4.45 -9.90 4.60
N THR A 457 3.15 -9.89 4.89
CA THR A 457 2.15 -10.46 3.99
C THR A 457 1.18 -9.40 3.50
N ASP A 458 0.60 -9.69 2.34
CA ASP A 458 -0.49 -8.94 1.73
C ASP A 458 -1.40 -9.90 0.98
N ILE A 459 -2.71 -9.79 1.17
CA ILE A 459 -3.67 -10.70 0.56
C ILE A 459 -5.09 -10.15 0.59
N THR A 460 -5.67 -10.10 -0.61
CA THR A 460 -7.09 -9.81 -0.81
C THR A 460 -7.87 -11.03 -1.26
N ARG A 461 -9.02 -11.29 -0.62
CA ARG A 461 -10.02 -12.25 -1.09
C ARG A 461 -11.39 -11.61 -1.14
N THR A 462 -12.14 -11.93 -2.19
CA THR A 462 -13.54 -11.54 -2.35
C THR A 462 -14.41 -12.80 -2.37
N VAL A 463 -15.48 -12.83 -1.57
CA VAL A 463 -16.35 -14.00 -1.35
C VAL A 463 -17.84 -13.64 -1.41
N HIS A 464 -18.70 -14.64 -1.52
CA HIS A 464 -20.17 -14.51 -1.49
C HIS A 464 -20.83 -15.70 -0.77
N TRP A 465 -21.66 -15.44 0.24
CA TRP A 465 -22.26 -16.54 1.02
C TRP A 465 -23.61 -17.05 0.47
N GLY A 466 -24.37 -16.22 -0.23
CA GLY A 466 -25.62 -16.57 -0.92
C GLY A 466 -25.45 -16.90 -2.41
N THR A 467 -26.30 -16.33 -3.26
CA THR A 467 -26.28 -16.52 -4.72
C THR A 467 -25.79 -15.26 -5.44
N PRO A 468 -24.57 -15.27 -6.01
CA PRO A 468 -24.07 -14.11 -6.75
C PRO A 468 -24.82 -13.93 -8.07
N THR A 469 -24.94 -12.67 -8.50
CA THR A 469 -25.52 -12.30 -9.80
C THR A 469 -24.60 -12.65 -10.97
N ASP A 470 -25.14 -12.70 -12.18
CA ASP A 470 -24.36 -12.96 -13.40
C ASP A 470 -23.23 -11.91 -13.59
N MET A 471 -23.52 -10.64 -13.33
CA MET A 471 -22.53 -9.56 -13.40
C MET A 471 -21.40 -9.74 -12.38
N GLN A 472 -21.72 -10.12 -11.14
CA GLN A 472 -20.72 -10.36 -10.10
C GLN A 472 -19.79 -11.53 -10.48
N LYS A 473 -20.36 -12.62 -11.01
CA LYS A 473 -19.60 -13.79 -11.48
C LYS A 473 -18.72 -13.45 -12.68
N GLU A 474 -19.26 -12.74 -13.67
CA GLU A 474 -18.49 -12.34 -14.86
C GLU A 474 -17.32 -11.41 -14.48
N ALA A 475 -17.59 -10.38 -13.69
CA ALA A 475 -16.56 -9.45 -13.23
C ALA A 475 -15.48 -10.16 -12.41
N PHE A 476 -15.86 -11.01 -11.45
CA PHE A 476 -14.91 -11.76 -10.63
C PHE A 476 -14.04 -12.69 -11.47
N THR A 477 -14.66 -13.41 -12.41
CA THR A 477 -13.94 -14.33 -13.28
C THR A 477 -12.93 -13.58 -14.15
N ARG A 478 -13.28 -12.40 -14.69
CA ARG A 478 -12.36 -11.58 -15.50
C ARG A 478 -11.20 -11.02 -14.67
N VAL A 479 -11.45 -10.61 -13.43
CA VAL A 479 -10.39 -10.21 -12.49
C VAL A 479 -9.45 -11.39 -12.22
N LEU A 480 -10.00 -12.58 -11.94
CA LEU A 480 -9.23 -13.80 -11.71
C LEU A 480 -8.40 -14.19 -12.95
N MET A 481 -8.98 -14.08 -14.15
CA MET A 481 -8.25 -14.30 -15.40
C MET A 481 -7.02 -13.38 -15.49
N GLY A 482 -7.15 -12.09 -15.17
CA GLY A 482 -6.03 -11.15 -15.14
C GLY A 482 -4.92 -11.56 -14.16
N ASN A 483 -5.28 -11.97 -12.94
CA ASN A 483 -4.33 -12.44 -11.93
C ASN A 483 -3.59 -13.70 -12.41
N ILE A 484 -4.33 -14.68 -12.96
CA ILE A 484 -3.77 -15.92 -13.48
C ILE A 484 -2.85 -15.65 -14.68
N GLU A 485 -3.26 -14.78 -15.62
CA GLU A 485 -2.45 -14.46 -16.80
C GLU A 485 -1.09 -13.88 -16.43
N ILE A 486 -1.03 -12.96 -15.46
CA ILE A 486 0.27 -12.45 -14.98
C ILE A 486 1.04 -13.58 -14.29
N SER A 487 0.42 -14.28 -13.34
CA SER A 487 1.08 -15.31 -12.53
C SER A 487 1.71 -16.44 -13.36
N ARG A 488 1.14 -16.76 -14.53
CA ARG A 488 1.66 -17.81 -15.43
C ARG A 488 2.62 -17.29 -16.51
N THR A 489 2.85 -15.98 -16.60
CA THR A 489 3.62 -15.39 -17.70
C THR A 489 5.10 -15.72 -17.56
N ILE A 490 5.68 -16.23 -18.65
CA ILE A 490 7.12 -16.44 -18.80
C ILE A 490 7.68 -15.29 -19.64
N PHE A 491 8.68 -14.58 -19.12
CA PHE A 491 9.21 -13.35 -19.70
C PHE A 491 10.74 -13.29 -19.66
N PRO A 492 11.41 -12.57 -20.57
CA PRO A 492 12.86 -12.46 -20.54
C PRO A 492 13.34 -11.63 -19.34
N SER A 493 14.51 -11.98 -18.81
CA SER A 493 15.15 -11.17 -17.77
C SER A 493 15.37 -9.73 -18.26
N GLY A 494 15.20 -8.74 -17.37
CA GLY A 494 15.23 -7.32 -17.72
C GLY A 494 13.89 -6.72 -18.12
N THR A 495 12.80 -7.49 -18.14
CA THR A 495 11.43 -6.95 -18.32
C THR A 495 10.98 -6.19 -17.07
N LYS A 496 10.35 -5.02 -17.26
CA LYS A 496 9.72 -4.26 -16.17
C LYS A 496 8.25 -4.68 -15.99
N GLY A 497 7.72 -4.58 -14.78
CA GLY A 497 6.31 -4.90 -14.52
C GLY A 497 5.32 -4.09 -15.37
N VAL A 498 5.64 -2.81 -15.66
CA VAL A 498 4.82 -1.96 -16.55
C VAL A 498 4.59 -2.57 -17.94
N ASN A 499 5.49 -3.44 -18.42
CA ASN A 499 5.32 -4.13 -19.69
C ASN A 499 4.26 -5.24 -19.65
N MET A 500 3.85 -5.67 -18.45
CA MET A 500 2.89 -6.76 -18.20
C MET A 500 1.56 -6.26 -17.62
N GLU A 501 1.46 -4.98 -17.29
CA GLU A 501 0.28 -4.30 -16.73
C GLU A 501 -1.02 -4.64 -17.48
N MET A 502 -0.96 -4.60 -18.81
CA MET A 502 -2.04 -4.98 -19.71
C MET A 502 -2.63 -6.38 -19.44
N LEU A 503 -1.82 -7.35 -19.03
CA LEU A 503 -2.27 -8.73 -18.85
C LEU A 503 -3.30 -8.85 -17.72
N GLY A 504 -3.13 -8.04 -16.67
CA GLY A 504 -4.09 -7.94 -15.56
C GLY A 504 -5.40 -7.24 -15.96
N ARG A 505 -5.39 -6.47 -17.04
CA ARG A 505 -6.53 -5.67 -17.51
C ARG A 505 -7.29 -6.25 -18.70
N ARG A 506 -6.60 -7.04 -19.54
CA ARG A 506 -7.11 -7.48 -20.85
C ARG A 506 -8.52 -8.06 -20.79
N ALA A 507 -8.76 -8.99 -19.86
CA ALA A 507 -10.06 -9.66 -19.73
C ALA A 507 -11.19 -8.70 -19.33
N LEU A 508 -10.90 -7.65 -18.56
CA LEU A 508 -11.88 -6.60 -18.23
C LEU A 508 -12.12 -5.67 -19.42
N TRP A 509 -11.06 -5.29 -20.14
CA TRP A 509 -11.14 -4.39 -21.29
C TRP A 509 -11.97 -4.95 -22.44
N GLU A 510 -11.95 -6.27 -22.65
CA GLU A 510 -12.77 -6.96 -23.65
C GLU A 510 -14.28 -6.71 -23.49
N VAL A 511 -14.72 -6.29 -22.30
CA VAL A 511 -16.11 -5.93 -22.00
C VAL A 511 -16.27 -4.49 -21.51
N GLY A 512 -15.25 -3.65 -21.72
CA GLY A 512 -15.30 -2.22 -21.36
C GLY A 512 -15.21 -1.93 -19.85
N LEU A 513 -14.72 -2.87 -19.06
CA LEU A 513 -14.46 -2.68 -17.62
C LEU A 513 -12.99 -2.34 -17.37
N ASN A 514 -12.67 -1.72 -16.23
CA ASN A 514 -11.29 -1.39 -15.82
C ASN A 514 -11.19 -1.20 -14.28
N TYR A 515 -9.98 -1.08 -13.73
CA TYR A 515 -9.73 -0.69 -12.34
C TYR A 515 -8.78 0.52 -12.21
N GLY A 516 -8.94 1.31 -11.15
CA GLY A 516 -8.30 2.62 -11.00
C GLY A 516 -6.94 2.64 -10.27
N HIS A 517 -6.29 1.49 -10.08
CA HIS A 517 -4.98 1.37 -9.41
C HIS A 517 -3.99 0.52 -10.23
N GLY A 518 -2.73 0.44 -9.79
CA GLY A 518 -1.71 -0.42 -10.40
C GLY A 518 -1.97 -1.90 -10.16
N THR A 519 -1.36 -2.78 -10.96
CA THR A 519 -1.59 -4.25 -10.84
C THR A 519 -0.81 -4.90 -9.69
N GLY A 520 0.13 -4.19 -9.06
CA GLY A 520 0.86 -4.69 -7.91
C GLY A 520 2.06 -3.84 -7.55
N HIS A 521 2.67 -4.19 -6.41
CA HIS A 521 3.82 -3.52 -5.80
C HIS A 521 4.78 -4.55 -5.20
N GLY A 522 6.02 -4.16 -4.93
CA GLY A 522 6.95 -5.00 -4.18
C GLY A 522 6.48 -5.28 -2.77
N VAL A 523 6.95 -6.38 -2.18
CA VAL A 523 6.69 -6.72 -0.76
C VAL A 523 8.02 -6.98 -0.05
N GLY A 524 8.25 -6.29 1.06
CA GLY A 524 9.47 -6.40 1.86
C GLY A 524 9.41 -7.48 2.94
N ASN A 525 10.55 -7.79 3.58
CA ASN A 525 10.65 -8.81 4.62
C ASN A 525 10.71 -8.20 6.03
N TYR A 526 9.61 -8.33 6.79
CA TYR A 526 9.33 -7.58 8.03
C TYR A 526 9.62 -6.09 7.81
N PHE A 527 8.88 -5.48 6.90
CA PHE A 527 9.24 -4.21 6.27
C PHE A 527 7.98 -3.54 5.69
N GLY A 528 8.13 -2.52 4.83
CA GLY A 528 6.98 -1.96 4.12
C GLY A 528 6.26 -3.03 3.29
N VAL A 529 4.93 -3.07 3.41
CA VAL A 529 4.08 -3.94 2.58
C VAL A 529 4.13 -3.51 1.11
N HIS A 530 4.22 -2.20 0.87
CA HIS A 530 4.56 -1.62 -0.42
C HIS A 530 6.06 -1.30 -0.44
N GLU A 531 6.83 -2.15 -1.11
CA GLU A 531 8.29 -2.03 -1.20
C GLU A 531 8.74 -1.54 -2.58
N TRP A 532 9.15 -0.28 -2.64
CA TRP A 532 9.87 0.24 -3.80
C TRP A 532 11.29 -0.37 -3.90
N PRO A 533 11.84 -0.53 -5.11
CA PRO A 533 11.31 -0.10 -6.41
C PRO A 533 10.70 -1.22 -7.28
N VAL A 534 10.20 -2.30 -6.68
CA VAL A 534 9.57 -3.41 -7.40
C VAL A 534 8.09 -3.10 -7.63
N GLY A 535 7.53 -3.44 -8.79
CA GLY A 535 6.12 -3.19 -9.09
C GLY A 535 5.82 -3.08 -10.58
N PHE A 536 4.64 -2.55 -10.90
CA PHE A 536 4.09 -2.44 -12.26
C PHE A 536 4.00 -0.98 -12.77
N GLN A 537 4.42 0.00 -11.98
CA GLN A 537 4.49 1.41 -12.32
C GLN A 537 5.70 1.73 -13.23
N SER A 538 5.63 2.87 -13.93
CA SER A 538 6.62 3.26 -14.95
C SER A 538 8.04 3.49 -14.40
N ASN A 539 8.12 3.98 -13.17
CA ASN A 539 9.36 4.23 -12.44
C ASN A 539 9.92 2.99 -11.74
N ASN A 540 9.28 1.80 -11.82
CA ASN A 540 9.86 0.58 -11.25
C ASN A 540 11.08 0.08 -12.03
N ILE A 541 11.92 -0.68 -11.33
CA ILE A 541 13.06 -1.38 -11.93
C ILE A 541 12.63 -2.69 -12.61
N PRO A 542 13.44 -3.21 -13.54
CA PRO A 542 13.20 -4.54 -14.11
C PRO A 542 13.14 -5.63 -13.05
N PHE A 543 12.25 -6.60 -13.26
CA PHE A 543 12.16 -7.78 -12.41
C PHE A 543 13.44 -8.62 -12.50
N ARG A 544 13.83 -9.15 -11.33
CA ARG A 544 14.96 -10.07 -11.15
C ARG A 544 14.52 -11.21 -10.26
N GLU A 545 15.18 -12.35 -10.42
CA GLU A 545 15.04 -13.49 -9.52
C GLU A 545 15.17 -13.07 -8.05
N GLY A 546 14.31 -13.61 -7.18
CA GLY A 546 14.29 -13.33 -5.75
C GLY A 546 13.57 -12.04 -5.36
N MET A 547 13.03 -11.27 -6.30
CA MET A 547 12.10 -10.18 -5.98
C MET A 547 10.72 -10.75 -5.60
N PHE A 548 10.02 -10.09 -4.68
CA PHE A 548 8.63 -10.37 -4.32
C PHE A 548 7.75 -9.20 -4.76
N THR A 549 6.58 -9.49 -5.32
CA THR A 549 5.57 -8.51 -5.74
C THR A 549 4.17 -9.05 -5.50
N SER A 550 3.19 -8.20 -5.22
CA SER A 550 1.76 -8.54 -5.34
C SER A 550 1.34 -8.58 -6.81
N ILE A 551 0.25 -9.32 -7.08
CA ILE A 551 -0.55 -9.29 -8.30
C ILE A 551 -2.00 -9.17 -7.86
N GLU A 552 -2.57 -7.97 -8.00
CA GLU A 552 -3.81 -7.55 -7.35
C GLU A 552 -4.81 -6.87 -8.31
N PRO A 553 -5.18 -7.43 -9.47
CA PRO A 553 -6.22 -6.83 -10.29
C PRO A 553 -7.55 -6.72 -9.53
N GLY A 554 -8.37 -5.75 -9.93
CA GLY A 554 -9.68 -5.52 -9.33
C GLY A 554 -10.73 -5.05 -10.31
N TYR A 555 -11.93 -4.81 -9.80
CA TYR A 555 -13.01 -4.11 -10.47
C TYR A 555 -13.96 -3.55 -9.42
N TYR A 556 -14.36 -2.28 -9.56
CA TYR A 556 -15.16 -1.56 -8.58
C TYR A 556 -16.38 -0.95 -9.26
N LYS A 557 -17.56 -1.48 -8.96
CA LYS A 557 -18.82 -0.97 -9.47
C LYS A 557 -19.43 -0.06 -8.42
N GLU A 558 -19.38 1.24 -8.71
CA GLU A 558 -19.84 2.29 -7.80
C GLU A 558 -21.25 1.99 -7.25
N ASN A 559 -21.42 2.19 -5.95
CA ASN A 559 -22.68 1.98 -5.22
C ASN A 559 -23.24 0.54 -5.26
N ASP A 560 -22.44 -0.46 -5.67
CA ASP A 560 -22.90 -1.85 -5.81
C ASP A 560 -21.96 -2.85 -5.12
N PHE A 561 -20.81 -3.15 -5.74
CA PHE A 561 -19.82 -4.11 -5.20
C PHE A 561 -18.41 -3.78 -5.70
N GLY A 562 -17.41 -4.35 -5.04
CA GLY A 562 -16.05 -4.36 -5.55
C GLY A 562 -15.40 -5.73 -5.41
N ILE A 563 -14.39 -5.94 -6.24
CA ILE A 563 -13.61 -7.17 -6.34
C ILE A 563 -12.15 -6.77 -6.38
N ARG A 564 -11.34 -7.45 -5.59
CA ARG A 564 -9.89 -7.53 -5.77
C ARG A 564 -9.45 -8.95 -5.47
N ILE A 565 -8.50 -9.44 -6.25
CA ILE A 565 -7.88 -10.75 -6.08
C ILE A 565 -6.39 -10.52 -6.05
N GLU A 566 -5.81 -10.70 -4.89
CA GLU A 566 -4.41 -10.37 -4.66
C GLU A 566 -3.64 -11.56 -4.11
N ASP A 567 -2.51 -11.79 -4.75
CA ASP A 567 -1.53 -12.77 -4.31
C ASP A 567 -0.14 -12.19 -4.37
N VAL A 568 0.66 -12.48 -3.35
CA VAL A 568 2.09 -12.23 -3.40
C VAL A 568 2.74 -13.37 -4.18
N VAL A 569 3.67 -13.00 -5.04
CA VAL A 569 4.48 -13.90 -5.84
C VAL A 569 5.96 -13.58 -5.71
N VAL A 570 6.79 -14.59 -5.91
CA VAL A 570 8.25 -14.44 -6.03
C VAL A 570 8.68 -14.70 -7.47
N ILE A 571 9.58 -13.88 -7.98
CA ILE A 571 10.12 -14.00 -9.33
C ILE A 571 11.20 -15.10 -9.31
N VAL A 572 11.04 -16.11 -10.17
CA VAL A 572 11.93 -17.29 -10.25
C VAL A 572 12.37 -17.56 -11.68
N PRO A 573 13.48 -18.29 -11.91
CA PRO A 573 13.90 -18.69 -13.24
C PRO A 573 12.86 -19.57 -13.93
N ALA A 574 12.70 -19.39 -15.24
CA ALA A 574 11.83 -20.20 -16.08
C ALA A 574 12.65 -20.98 -17.12
N HIS A 575 12.39 -22.28 -17.22
CA HIS A 575 12.95 -23.11 -18.28
C HIS A 575 12.13 -22.95 -19.57
N THR A 576 12.79 -22.59 -20.67
CA THR A 576 12.15 -22.48 -21.98
C THR A 576 12.82 -23.38 -23.01
N LYS A 577 12.10 -23.69 -24.09
CA LYS A 577 12.57 -24.60 -25.14
C LYS A 577 13.76 -24.07 -25.94
N TYR A 578 13.82 -22.76 -26.17
CA TYR A 578 14.77 -22.13 -27.10
C TYR A 578 15.66 -21.06 -26.47
N GLY A 579 15.20 -20.42 -25.39
CA GLY A 579 15.89 -19.32 -24.75
C GLY A 579 16.44 -19.69 -23.37
N HIS A 580 17.58 -19.11 -23.06
CA HIS A 580 18.12 -19.07 -21.70
C HIS A 580 17.81 -17.68 -21.10
N ASN A 581 17.78 -17.55 -19.77
CA ASN A 581 17.51 -16.29 -19.04
C ASN A 581 16.07 -15.76 -19.14
N TYR A 582 15.10 -16.63 -18.86
CA TYR A 582 13.71 -16.25 -18.66
C TYR A 582 13.32 -16.38 -17.19
N LEU A 583 12.31 -15.63 -16.80
CA LEU A 583 11.73 -15.58 -15.47
C LEU A 583 10.23 -15.90 -15.55
N THR A 584 9.66 -16.30 -14.43
CA THR A 584 8.22 -16.48 -14.19
C THR A 584 7.91 -16.14 -12.74
N PHE A 585 6.64 -16.19 -12.36
CA PHE A 585 6.19 -16.00 -10.98
C PHE A 585 5.87 -17.35 -10.31
N GLU A 586 6.17 -17.44 -9.02
CA GLU A 586 5.76 -18.51 -8.10
C GLU A 586 4.86 -17.88 -7.03
N THR A 587 3.61 -18.33 -6.92
CA THR A 587 2.65 -17.78 -5.95
C THR A 587 2.93 -18.27 -4.54
N VAL A 588 3.01 -17.35 -3.58
CA VAL A 588 3.26 -17.64 -2.16
C VAL A 588 2.05 -17.40 -1.27
N SER A 589 1.02 -16.66 -1.73
CA SER A 589 -0.27 -16.55 -1.04
C SER A 589 -1.10 -17.83 -1.21
N LEU A 590 -1.53 -18.46 -0.12
CA LEU A 590 -2.06 -19.84 -0.12
C LEU A 590 -3.50 -19.97 0.38
N VAL A 591 -4.40 -19.09 -0.09
CA VAL A 591 -5.83 -19.10 0.28
C VAL A 591 -6.69 -19.33 -0.96
N PRO A 592 -7.65 -20.29 -0.96
CA PRO A 592 -8.46 -20.56 -2.14
C PRO A 592 -9.37 -19.37 -2.51
N TYR A 593 -9.63 -19.19 -3.80
CA TYR A 593 -10.66 -18.26 -4.30
C TYR A 593 -12.08 -18.83 -4.09
N ASP A 594 -13.08 -17.96 -3.97
CA ASP A 594 -14.47 -18.39 -3.84
C ASP A 594 -14.99 -18.99 -5.15
N ARG A 595 -15.25 -20.30 -5.11
CA ARG A 595 -15.72 -21.08 -6.26
C ARG A 595 -17.10 -20.65 -6.77
N LYS A 596 -17.95 -20.05 -5.94
CA LYS A 596 -19.30 -19.61 -6.37
C LYS A 596 -19.24 -18.44 -7.35
N LEU A 597 -18.17 -17.64 -7.27
CA LEU A 597 -17.96 -16.47 -8.10
C LEU A 597 -17.26 -16.80 -9.43
N ILE A 598 -16.78 -18.02 -9.63
CA ILE A 598 -16.03 -18.43 -10.81
C ILE A 598 -16.97 -19.03 -11.86
N ASP A 599 -17.04 -18.39 -13.03
CA ASP A 599 -17.66 -18.93 -14.22
C ASP A 599 -16.62 -19.61 -15.12
N THR A 600 -16.50 -20.93 -14.99
CA THR A 600 -15.53 -21.71 -15.76
C THR A 600 -15.74 -21.65 -17.27
N SER A 601 -16.92 -21.22 -17.75
CA SER A 601 -17.17 -21.10 -19.20
C SER A 601 -16.41 -19.95 -19.87
N LEU A 602 -15.97 -18.96 -19.09
CA LEU A 602 -15.15 -17.83 -19.56
C LEU A 602 -13.65 -18.15 -19.56
N MET A 603 -13.24 -19.20 -18.86
CA MET A 603 -11.83 -19.50 -18.62
C MET A 603 -11.28 -20.48 -19.66
N SER A 604 -10.02 -20.26 -20.07
CA SER A 604 -9.31 -21.21 -20.92
C SER A 604 -8.91 -22.47 -20.15
N THR A 605 -8.67 -23.57 -20.87
CA THR A 605 -8.14 -24.81 -20.30
C THR A 605 -6.84 -24.57 -19.53
N GLN A 606 -5.98 -23.69 -20.03
CA GLN A 606 -4.71 -23.35 -19.41
C GLN A 606 -4.89 -22.64 -18.07
N GLN A 607 -5.87 -21.73 -17.98
CA GLN A 607 -6.19 -21.02 -16.73
C GLN A 607 -6.78 -21.98 -15.70
N LEU A 608 -7.68 -22.89 -16.11
CA LEU A 608 -8.24 -23.92 -15.23
C LEU A 608 -7.16 -24.88 -14.72
N GLN A 609 -6.21 -25.29 -15.57
CA GLN A 609 -5.07 -26.12 -15.17
C GLN A 609 -4.16 -25.40 -14.17
N TRP A 610 -3.90 -24.10 -14.38
CA TRP A 610 -3.14 -23.30 -13.41
C TRP A 610 -3.86 -23.26 -12.06
N LEU A 611 -5.18 -23.03 -12.07
CA LEU A 611 -6.01 -22.94 -10.87
C LEU A 611 -6.05 -24.28 -10.09
N ASP A 612 -6.16 -25.40 -10.79
CA ASP A 612 -6.11 -26.73 -10.17
C ASP A 612 -4.73 -27.02 -9.57
N ASN A 613 -3.64 -26.63 -10.24
CA ASN A 613 -2.28 -26.74 -9.69
C ASN A 613 -2.08 -25.86 -8.46
N TYR A 614 -2.57 -24.62 -8.48
CA TYR A 614 -2.56 -23.72 -7.34
C TYR A 614 -3.26 -24.35 -6.13
N TYR A 615 -4.43 -24.96 -6.34
CA TYR A 615 -5.15 -25.65 -5.27
C TYR A 615 -4.43 -26.90 -4.75
N LEU A 616 -3.70 -27.63 -5.60
CA LEU A 616 -2.82 -28.72 -5.16
C LEU A 616 -1.70 -28.20 -4.26
N THR A 617 -1.05 -27.09 -4.64
CA THR A 617 -0.02 -26.44 -3.82
C THR A 617 -0.58 -25.99 -2.46
N ILE A 618 -1.78 -25.39 -2.42
CA ILE A 618 -2.45 -25.08 -1.14
C ILE A 618 -2.63 -26.33 -0.31
N ARG A 619 -3.16 -27.43 -0.89
CA ARG A 619 -3.41 -28.67 -0.16
C ARG A 619 -2.14 -29.25 0.46
N GLU A 620 -1.03 -29.19 -0.25
CA GLU A 620 0.27 -29.70 0.21
C GLU A 620 0.82 -28.85 1.36
N LEU A 621 1.01 -27.55 1.11
CA LEU A 621 1.69 -26.65 2.06
C LEU A 621 0.80 -26.34 3.27
N MET A 622 -0.46 -25.96 3.04
CA MET A 622 -1.39 -25.67 4.14
C MET A 622 -1.83 -26.95 4.85
N GLY A 623 -1.92 -28.09 4.16
CA GLY A 623 -2.25 -29.36 4.80
C GLY A 623 -1.24 -29.73 5.89
N ALA A 624 0.05 -29.59 5.58
CA ALA A 624 1.13 -29.84 6.53
C ALA A 624 1.12 -28.85 7.70
N GLU A 625 0.92 -27.55 7.44
CA GLU A 625 0.90 -26.53 8.49
C GLU A 625 -0.31 -26.68 9.43
N LEU A 626 -1.50 -26.94 8.88
CA LEU A 626 -2.72 -27.14 9.67
C LEU A 626 -2.62 -28.41 10.53
N ASP A 627 -2.02 -29.50 10.02
CA ASP A 627 -1.71 -30.68 10.84
C ASP A 627 -0.73 -30.34 11.98
N ARG A 628 0.32 -29.57 11.67
CA ARG A 628 1.32 -29.14 12.66
C ARG A 628 0.70 -28.31 13.79
N GLN A 629 -0.30 -27.48 13.48
CA GLN A 629 -1.04 -26.68 14.48
C GLN A 629 -2.22 -27.44 15.12
N GLY A 630 -2.56 -28.65 14.67
CA GLY A 630 -3.70 -29.42 15.17
C GLY A 630 -5.08 -28.91 14.71
N LEU A 631 -5.13 -28.13 13.63
CA LEU A 631 -6.31 -27.42 13.12
C LEU A 631 -7.12 -28.29 12.13
N THR A 632 -7.80 -29.30 12.67
CA THR A 632 -8.49 -30.32 11.86
C THR A 632 -9.69 -29.78 11.08
N GLU A 633 -10.44 -28.84 11.64
CA GLU A 633 -11.65 -28.29 10.99
C GLU A 633 -11.27 -27.32 9.85
N GLU A 634 -10.27 -26.49 10.07
CA GLU A 634 -9.68 -25.63 9.04
C GLU A 634 -9.12 -26.45 7.88
N LYS A 635 -8.47 -27.59 8.17
CA LYS A 635 -7.99 -28.50 7.14
C LYS A 635 -9.12 -29.09 6.31
N LYS A 636 -10.22 -29.53 6.95
CA LYS A 636 -11.41 -30.01 6.22
C LYS A 636 -12.03 -28.90 5.36
N TRP A 637 -12.11 -27.69 5.90
CA TRP A 637 -12.60 -26.52 5.18
C TRP A 637 -11.74 -26.23 3.95
N MET A 638 -10.42 -26.21 4.10
CA MET A 638 -9.47 -26.01 2.99
C MET A 638 -9.62 -27.10 1.92
N LEU A 639 -9.71 -28.37 2.31
CA LEU A 639 -9.87 -29.50 1.38
C LEU A 639 -11.19 -29.42 0.59
N LYS A 640 -12.27 -28.92 1.20
CA LYS A 640 -13.56 -28.68 0.53
C LYS A 640 -13.47 -27.56 -0.52
N HIS A 641 -12.73 -26.50 -0.24
CA HIS A 641 -12.63 -25.31 -1.10
C HIS A 641 -11.53 -25.41 -2.18
N THR A 642 -10.67 -26.43 -2.11
CA THR A 642 -9.58 -26.68 -3.08
C THR A 642 -9.86 -27.88 -3.99
N VAL A 643 -11.11 -28.28 -4.20
CA VAL A 643 -11.45 -29.38 -5.11
C VAL A 643 -11.14 -28.96 -6.56
N PRO A 644 -10.53 -29.81 -7.41
CA PRO A 644 -10.26 -29.45 -8.81
C PRO A 644 -11.53 -29.04 -9.58
N PHE A 645 -11.43 -28.06 -10.48
CA PHE A 645 -12.49 -27.63 -11.39
C PHE A 645 -12.64 -28.60 -12.55
N GLN A 646 -11.52 -29.07 -13.11
CA GLN A 646 -11.58 -30.16 -14.06
C GLN A 646 -11.76 -31.46 -13.28
N ARG A 647 -12.90 -32.14 -13.47
CA ARG A 647 -12.98 -33.54 -13.06
C ARG A 647 -11.89 -34.28 -13.80
N ALA A 648 -11.17 -35.16 -13.10
CA ALA A 648 -10.31 -36.15 -13.74
C ALA A 648 -11.17 -37.05 -14.65
N THR A 649 -11.38 -36.61 -15.88
CA THR A 649 -11.95 -37.35 -17.00
C THR A 649 -11.05 -36.94 -18.17
N ASP A 650 -10.11 -37.76 -18.65
CA ASP A 650 -10.34 -39.14 -19.04
C ASP A 650 -9.28 -40.14 -18.57
N SER A 651 -9.82 -41.24 -18.06
CA SER A 651 -9.40 -42.63 -18.14
C SER A 651 -8.93 -43.14 -19.53
N ALA A 652 -8.36 -42.30 -20.39
CA ALA A 652 -7.67 -42.70 -21.61
C ALA A 652 -6.30 -43.38 -21.35
N ALA A 653 -5.75 -43.20 -20.14
CA ALA A 653 -4.60 -43.98 -19.68
C ALA A 653 -4.96 -45.38 -19.17
N ILE A 654 -6.24 -45.64 -18.82
CA ILE A 654 -6.68 -46.95 -18.31
C ILE A 654 -7.26 -47.82 -19.43
N SER A 655 -7.86 -47.23 -20.47
CA SER A 655 -8.34 -47.98 -21.63
C SER A 655 -7.23 -48.38 -22.62
N SER A 656 -6.10 -47.67 -22.65
CA SER A 656 -4.94 -48.02 -23.48
C SER A 656 -4.11 -49.16 -22.89
N LEU A 657 -4.14 -49.37 -21.57
CA LEU A 657 -3.57 -50.55 -20.90
C LEU A 657 -4.47 -51.79 -21.06
N SER A 658 -5.80 -51.65 -21.06
CA SER A 658 -6.71 -52.80 -21.26
C SER A 658 -6.75 -53.30 -22.71
N LEU A 659 -6.66 -52.40 -23.70
CA LEU A 659 -6.67 -52.76 -25.13
C LEU A 659 -5.34 -53.37 -25.61
N THR A 660 -4.21 -52.97 -25.00
CA THR A 660 -2.90 -53.59 -25.30
C THR A 660 -2.74 -54.96 -24.66
N LEU A 661 -3.33 -55.21 -23.48
CA LEU A 661 -3.37 -56.53 -22.85
C LEU A 661 -4.27 -57.54 -23.60
N THR A 662 -5.38 -57.10 -24.20
CA THR A 662 -6.21 -57.99 -25.03
C THR A 662 -5.58 -58.30 -26.39
N ALA A 663 -4.83 -57.36 -26.99
CA ALA A 663 -4.15 -57.59 -28.26
C ALA A 663 -2.93 -58.53 -28.13
N LEU A 664 -2.21 -58.49 -26.99
CA LEU A 664 -1.13 -59.45 -26.71
C LEU A 664 -1.65 -60.87 -26.42
N ALA A 665 -2.81 -61.01 -25.76
CA ALA A 665 -3.41 -62.31 -25.48
C ALA A 665 -3.89 -63.03 -26.76
N THR A 666 -4.37 -62.29 -27.77
CA THR A 666 -4.78 -62.87 -29.06
C THR A 666 -3.60 -63.25 -29.96
N ALA A 667 -2.46 -62.56 -29.84
CA ALA A 667 -1.24 -62.90 -30.59
C ALA A 667 -0.49 -64.12 -30.02
N LEU A 668 -0.59 -64.38 -28.71
CA LEU A 668 -0.02 -65.56 -28.05
C LEU A 668 -0.83 -66.84 -28.29
N LEU A 669 -2.13 -66.74 -28.57
CA LEU A 669 -3.01 -67.88 -28.89
C LEU A 669 -2.96 -68.32 -30.38
N HIS A 670 -2.40 -67.51 -31.28
CA HIS A 670 -2.18 -67.90 -32.69
C HIS A 670 -0.84 -68.61 -32.95
N ASN A 671 0.04 -68.72 -31.95
CA ASN A 671 1.31 -69.46 -32.03
C ASN A 671 1.28 -70.82 -31.30
N LEU A 672 0.08 -71.27 -30.90
CA LEU A 672 -0.16 -72.58 -30.30
C LEU A 672 -1.42 -73.22 -30.91
N LEU A 673 -1.41 -73.38 -32.24
CA LEU A 673 -2.24 -74.33 -33.00
C LEU A 673 -1.48 -74.79 -34.23
#